data_AF-A0A8T7IBN8-F1
#
_entry.id   AF-A0A8T7IBN8-F1
#
_cell.length_a   1.000
_cell.length_b   1.000
_cell.length_c   1.000
_cell.angle_alpha   90.00
_cell.angle_beta   90.00
_cell.angle_gamma   90.00
#
_symmetry.space_group_name_H-M   'P 1'
#
loop_
_entity.id
_entity.type
_entity.pdbx_description
1 polymer ?
#
loop_
_entity_poly.entity_id
_entity_poly.type
_entity_poly.pdbx_seq_one_letter_code
_entity_poly.pdbx_strand_id
1 'polypeptide(L)'
;MYYIASPFSNKNNGISNYCLYAKSLLINNGVDCKIIYNDDSANVRQFERKIIDTVDINDLVEIPDAWGLFSNREPSFRVHCRLHAPSAMLQKINGVTVNHARYQREIKTAERASYLSSPSYENYLAYDELQSNKCSVFPNPIFGEVCFESSNKDIDYIFIGRNESVKGVDYLLEILFRLPEGRKVAIVGVDESLKEKYREFIEHLDVDFFTWLDNDKKDELLKRSKVCLILSRFESYSYVSTEAIKYGCKVVSWGVGGLKECFPKELVYLCEYGNTLQFTATAEQTRLNEFDANSATRFITKNNEEYILGVKALINNNSFNAAGYDNKIYYPSREMMDNIRRDTVRRFFNKERLKVLGYSMMNEHSEQMWGGVQKLYCDYKFISRKPLGYNNVFDFNFPIDNEKFKVYDWRFNNEQLVKDVEDFAPSVIFIFNGNTEYFRTSVDKIKSLNGRYPYVYSELGWLPQKGHIYFDAKGANHASYLAQSSLKGLVGELSDEKHSRPLSRKSKVLLALQLPGDTTLSPESYPLQYGHQELIEYVRGSIPNNVELIIRKHPRDKNEYDISKLRKVKFDRGESISDVLNVVDSIISVNSTVVLEAMKHDINIYTFGIGIFSNKKLTIDCSSICLSEVWLNKVEYNKSHRQEFLDYLSKLQLNVKDIYGSENVEGFEVSLYPIVQSVLSVRAERTLIKEELVKVSNDTVNLKPLEKKVSKKVEMKRISRKVLINLYSKKKTRIIAGKIISNRLVRSKLFGHYLNNSLKRKKFNQELDKEFESLKPLSDVLVNKSFVYYRMKWIYTGINKDIVKFASRNDFHNFDIGQLFDMASMLCEAGKYQSALEKVTYCLKKKPSLFRSKQYLRLSNLVDNHKLLFDFLPISEVEYIEKLSAAFVKISKDQKEIVALLKKNKSNFCIVGNSPDSRGAKKGKYINGKGLVVRFNSYNTSLHRRADVGFKTDIWVKSPTFEEVSRKDFSFDGYKAVIITGTNHLDRSPNAYDFFYDFVQNDDVLCGITPPEIYKNVALDISSPPSGGIQILKWFTEIGGRIRNDDMVGFSFSKKSALSGPNGEYNQKQKYSHDWNKEIELIERDILKK
;
A
#
# COMPACT_ATOMS: atom_id res chain seq x y z
N MET A 1 -42.85 -16.12 38.65
CA MET A 1 -41.80 -17.12 38.32
C MET A 1 -40.81 -16.48 37.35
N TYR A 2 -39.54 -16.92 37.34
CA TYR A 2 -38.56 -16.57 36.31
C TYR A 2 -38.35 -17.76 35.35
N TYR A 3 -38.49 -17.55 34.05
CA TYR A 3 -38.27 -18.58 33.04
C TYR A 3 -37.08 -18.21 32.16
N ILE A 4 -36.26 -19.19 31.78
CA ILE A 4 -35.22 -19.04 30.76
C ILE A 4 -35.63 -19.84 29.53
N ALA A 5 -35.86 -19.17 28.41
CA ALA A 5 -36.24 -19.79 27.14
C ALA A 5 -34.99 -20.25 26.38
N SER A 6 -34.53 -21.46 26.63
CA SER A 6 -33.33 -22.02 25.97
C SER A 6 -33.65 -22.41 24.52
N PRO A 7 -32.92 -21.85 23.51
CA PRO A 7 -33.13 -22.20 22.11
C PRO A 7 -32.63 -23.61 21.74
N PHE A 8 -32.00 -24.33 22.68
CA PHE A 8 -31.44 -25.67 22.48
C PHE A 8 -31.99 -26.68 23.48
N SER A 9 -32.20 -27.91 23.03
CA SER A 9 -32.80 -29.02 23.79
C SER A 9 -31.84 -29.68 24.80
N ASN A 10 -30.56 -29.88 24.44
CA ASN A 10 -29.52 -30.52 25.27
C ASN A 10 -28.10 -30.53 24.61
N LYS A 11 -27.71 -29.47 23.90
CA LYS A 11 -26.37 -29.38 23.27
C LYS A 11 -25.36 -28.76 24.23
N ASN A 12 -24.16 -29.34 24.37
CA ASN A 12 -23.09 -28.71 25.18
C ASN A 12 -22.48 -27.52 24.41
N ASN A 13 -23.04 -26.33 24.63
CA ASN A 13 -22.56 -25.07 24.09
C ASN A 13 -22.68 -23.95 25.15
N GLY A 14 -22.10 -22.78 24.88
CA GLY A 14 -22.06 -21.68 25.84
C GLY A 14 -23.42 -21.18 26.33
N ILE A 15 -24.46 -21.21 25.49
CA ILE A 15 -25.82 -20.78 25.86
C ILE A 15 -26.48 -21.83 26.75
N SER A 16 -26.34 -23.11 26.41
CA SER A 16 -26.89 -24.19 27.23
C SER A 16 -26.23 -24.25 28.61
N ASN A 17 -24.90 -24.05 28.69
CA ASN A 17 -24.19 -23.94 29.96
C ASN A 17 -24.66 -22.71 30.76
N TYR A 18 -24.82 -21.56 30.11
CA TYR A 18 -25.41 -20.37 30.73
C TYR A 18 -26.78 -20.65 31.36
N CYS A 19 -27.72 -21.24 30.60
CA CYS A 19 -29.07 -21.51 31.10
C CYS A 19 -29.06 -22.40 32.35
N LEU A 20 -28.23 -23.45 32.35
CA LEU A 20 -28.12 -24.38 33.47
C LEU A 20 -27.52 -23.71 34.71
N TYR A 21 -26.46 -22.92 34.54
CA TYR A 21 -25.78 -22.23 35.63
C TYR A 21 -26.63 -21.11 36.21
N ALA A 22 -27.28 -20.32 35.36
CA ALA A 22 -28.25 -19.31 35.75
C ALA A 22 -29.36 -19.92 36.62
N LYS A 23 -30.02 -20.99 36.15
CA LYS A 23 -31.06 -21.68 36.92
C LYS A 23 -30.56 -22.14 38.29
N SER A 24 -29.42 -22.84 38.31
CA SER A 24 -28.87 -23.37 39.56
C SER A 24 -28.55 -22.25 40.55
N LEU A 25 -27.90 -21.18 40.10
CA LEU A 25 -27.50 -20.07 40.96
C LEU A 25 -28.72 -19.30 41.48
N LEU A 26 -29.73 -19.07 40.65
CA LEU A 26 -30.96 -18.37 41.03
C LEU A 26 -31.78 -19.14 42.06
N ILE A 27 -32.00 -20.45 41.84
CA ILE A 27 -32.74 -21.31 42.79
C ILE A 27 -32.05 -21.33 44.16
N ASN A 28 -30.72 -21.51 44.17
CA ASN A 28 -29.94 -21.55 45.41
C ASN A 28 -29.95 -20.21 46.17
N ASN A 29 -30.41 -19.12 45.54
CA ASN A 29 -30.45 -17.77 46.11
C ASN A 29 -31.88 -17.20 46.22
N GLY A 30 -32.88 -18.09 46.27
CA GLY A 30 -34.28 -17.75 46.58
C GLY A 30 -35.04 -17.14 45.41
N VAL A 31 -34.66 -17.41 44.17
CA VAL A 31 -35.40 -17.02 42.97
C VAL A 31 -35.97 -18.27 42.29
N ASP A 32 -37.29 -18.39 42.26
CA ASP A 32 -37.97 -19.48 41.55
C ASP A 32 -37.69 -19.41 40.04
N CYS A 33 -36.89 -20.35 39.53
CA CYS A 33 -36.41 -20.36 38.16
C CYS A 33 -36.67 -21.71 37.44
N LYS A 34 -37.18 -21.66 36.21
CA LYS A 34 -37.36 -22.85 35.34
C LYS A 34 -36.80 -22.59 33.94
N ILE A 35 -36.41 -23.66 33.22
CA ILE A 35 -35.95 -23.56 31.82
C ILE A 35 -37.04 -24.15 30.92
N ILE A 36 -37.38 -23.44 29.85
CA ILE A 36 -38.23 -23.93 28.76
C ILE A 36 -37.30 -24.25 27.59
N TYR A 37 -37.20 -25.54 27.25
CA TYR A 37 -36.32 -26.01 26.17
C TYR A 37 -37.04 -25.98 24.82
N ASN A 38 -36.37 -25.47 23.79
CA ASN A 38 -36.78 -25.68 22.42
C ASN A 38 -36.42 -27.10 21.97
N ASP A 39 -37.38 -27.79 21.34
CA ASP A 39 -37.13 -29.09 20.73
C ASP A 39 -36.34 -28.86 19.43
N ASP A 40 -35.29 -29.64 19.11
CA ASP A 40 -34.38 -29.35 17.97
C ASP A 40 -35.09 -29.29 16.60
N SER A 41 -36.31 -29.81 16.50
CA SER A 41 -37.16 -29.79 15.29
C SER A 41 -38.15 -28.63 15.23
N ALA A 42 -38.33 -27.88 16.31
CA ALA A 42 -39.33 -26.81 16.40
C ALA A 42 -38.81 -25.49 15.83
N ASN A 43 -39.58 -24.88 14.94
CA ASN A 43 -39.30 -23.55 14.40
C ASN A 43 -39.64 -22.44 15.41
N VAL A 44 -39.16 -21.22 15.15
CA VAL A 44 -39.34 -20.04 16.02
C VAL A 44 -40.80 -19.87 16.50
N ARG A 45 -41.80 -20.01 15.60
CA ARG A 45 -43.22 -19.84 15.96
C ARG A 45 -43.73 -20.94 16.88
N GLN A 46 -43.30 -22.18 16.66
CA GLN A 46 -43.64 -23.32 17.51
C GLN A 46 -43.07 -23.13 18.91
N PHE A 47 -41.82 -22.63 19.00
CA PHE A 47 -41.19 -22.37 20.29
C PHE A 47 -41.87 -21.22 21.04
N GLU A 48 -42.17 -20.11 20.37
CA GLU A 48 -42.92 -19.02 21.00
C GLU A 48 -44.31 -19.47 21.51
N ARG A 49 -45.00 -20.36 20.78
CA ARG A 49 -46.28 -20.92 21.23
C ARG A 49 -46.11 -21.77 22.50
N LYS A 50 -45.08 -22.64 22.53
CA LYS A 50 -44.74 -23.43 23.73
C LYS A 50 -44.47 -22.53 24.94
N ILE A 51 -43.79 -21.41 24.74
CA ILE A 51 -43.56 -20.41 25.80
C ILE A 51 -44.90 -19.84 26.28
N ILE A 52 -45.74 -19.34 25.37
CA ILE A 52 -47.07 -18.76 25.70
C ILE A 52 -47.95 -19.76 26.46
N ASP A 53 -47.97 -21.02 26.05
CA ASP A 53 -48.80 -22.06 26.67
C ASP A 53 -48.27 -22.47 28.07
N THR A 54 -47.04 -22.06 28.44
CA THR A 54 -46.38 -22.46 29.71
C THR A 54 -46.36 -21.35 30.77
N VAL A 55 -46.40 -20.07 30.38
CA VAL A 55 -46.11 -18.93 31.27
C VAL A 55 -47.35 -18.09 31.57
N ASP A 56 -47.43 -17.52 32.79
CA ASP A 56 -48.50 -16.62 33.21
C ASP A 56 -48.17 -15.15 32.93
N ILE A 57 -49.18 -14.28 32.95
CA ILE A 57 -49.06 -12.83 32.66
C ILE A 57 -48.07 -12.09 33.59
N ASN A 58 -47.89 -12.56 34.83
CA ASN A 58 -47.01 -11.93 35.82
C ASN A 58 -45.56 -12.44 35.76
N ASP A 59 -45.29 -13.47 34.96
CA ASP A 59 -43.98 -14.07 34.86
C ASP A 59 -43.00 -13.21 34.06
N LEU A 60 -41.71 -13.45 34.29
CA LEU A 60 -40.62 -12.84 33.56
C LEU A 60 -39.88 -13.93 32.77
N VAL A 61 -39.85 -13.80 31.45
CA VAL A 61 -39.22 -14.76 30.54
C VAL A 61 -37.94 -14.17 29.97
N GLU A 62 -36.80 -14.78 30.31
CA GLU A 62 -35.50 -14.46 29.74
C GLU A 62 -35.29 -15.15 28.40
N ILE A 63 -34.79 -14.39 27.43
CA ILE A 63 -34.33 -14.87 26.13
C ILE A 63 -32.79 -14.69 26.08
N PRO A 64 -32.00 -15.77 26.25
CA PRO A 64 -30.54 -15.70 26.44
C PRO A 64 -29.78 -15.27 25.18
N ASP A 65 -30.24 -15.64 24.00
CA ASP A 65 -29.75 -15.14 22.69
C ASP A 65 -30.98 -14.62 21.99
N ALA A 66 -31.05 -13.33 21.64
CA ALA A 66 -32.31 -12.70 21.27
C ALA A 66 -33.04 -13.41 20.10
N TRP A 67 -32.37 -14.30 19.34
CA TRP A 67 -32.83 -15.36 18.40
C TRP A 67 -33.98 -15.04 17.43
N GLY A 68 -34.49 -13.81 17.47
CA GLY A 68 -35.72 -13.37 16.84
C GLY A 68 -37.02 -13.80 17.52
N LEU A 69 -37.03 -14.21 18.80
CA LEU A 69 -38.27 -14.61 19.47
C LEU A 69 -39.12 -13.39 19.82
N PHE A 70 -40.40 -13.43 19.48
CA PHE A 70 -41.35 -12.32 19.67
C PHE A 70 -40.97 -11.04 18.90
N SER A 71 -40.17 -11.15 17.84
CA SER A 71 -39.77 -9.98 17.03
C SER A 71 -40.93 -9.29 16.31
N ASN A 72 -42.03 -10.01 16.08
CA ASN A 72 -43.18 -9.56 15.27
C ASN A 72 -44.48 -9.43 16.09
N ARG A 73 -44.46 -9.71 17.39
CA ARG A 73 -45.63 -9.64 18.27
C ARG A 73 -45.20 -9.38 19.70
N GLU A 74 -46.00 -8.62 20.45
CA GLU A 74 -45.76 -8.41 21.88
C GLU A 74 -46.42 -9.54 22.69
N PRO A 75 -45.66 -10.22 23.57
CA PRO A 75 -46.25 -11.22 24.46
C PRO A 75 -47.02 -10.56 25.61
N SER A 76 -47.94 -11.30 26.22
CA SER A 76 -48.73 -10.85 27.37
C SER A 76 -47.93 -10.77 28.68
N PHE A 77 -46.80 -11.47 28.76
CA PHE A 77 -45.91 -11.52 29.92
C PHE A 77 -44.67 -10.62 29.71
N ARG A 78 -43.91 -10.37 30.78
CA ARG A 78 -42.69 -9.55 30.71
C ARG A 78 -41.55 -10.33 30.05
N VAL A 79 -40.80 -9.67 29.17
CA VAL A 79 -39.64 -10.26 28.49
C VAL A 79 -38.35 -9.61 28.97
N HIS A 80 -37.38 -10.43 29.36
CA HIS A 80 -36.00 -10.02 29.56
C HIS A 80 -35.16 -10.53 28.38
N CYS A 81 -34.72 -9.63 27.50
CA CYS A 81 -33.75 -9.99 26.48
C CYS A 81 -32.33 -9.85 27.07
N ARG A 82 -31.60 -10.96 27.13
CA ARG A 82 -30.18 -10.99 27.50
C ARG A 82 -29.38 -10.98 26.20
N LEU A 83 -28.55 -9.97 26.02
CA LEU A 83 -27.66 -9.87 24.87
C LEU A 83 -26.50 -10.84 25.03
N HIS A 84 -26.11 -11.49 23.94
CA HIS A 84 -24.96 -12.39 23.94
C HIS A 84 -23.86 -11.91 23.01
N ALA A 85 -23.97 -12.06 21.71
CA ALA A 85 -23.00 -11.50 20.77
C ALA A 85 -23.72 -11.30 19.43
N PRO A 86 -23.59 -10.13 18.76
CA PRO A 86 -24.37 -9.83 17.58
C PRO A 86 -24.14 -10.88 16.49
N SER A 87 -25.21 -11.53 16.02
CA SER A 87 -25.06 -12.61 15.05
C SER A 87 -24.46 -12.13 13.72
N ALA A 88 -24.76 -10.91 13.29
CA ALA A 88 -24.17 -10.29 12.11
C ALA A 88 -22.65 -10.08 12.24
N MET A 89 -22.19 -9.62 13.41
CA MET A 89 -20.76 -9.45 13.70
C MET A 89 -20.02 -10.78 13.68
N LEU A 90 -20.56 -11.81 14.35
CA LEU A 90 -19.96 -13.14 14.37
C LEU A 90 -19.87 -13.76 12.97
N GLN A 91 -20.93 -13.62 12.17
CA GLN A 91 -20.96 -14.08 10.78
C GLN A 91 -19.90 -13.37 9.92
N LYS A 92 -19.80 -12.05 10.04
CA LYS A 92 -18.79 -11.23 9.36
C LYS A 92 -17.37 -11.65 9.72
N ILE A 93 -17.10 -11.87 11.02
CA ILE A 93 -15.78 -12.31 11.50
C ILE A 93 -15.43 -13.70 10.96
N ASN A 94 -16.40 -14.59 10.88
CA ASN A 94 -16.21 -15.94 10.34
C ASN A 94 -16.17 -16.00 8.81
N GLY A 95 -16.25 -14.86 8.11
CA GLY A 95 -16.21 -14.81 6.64
C GLY A 95 -17.43 -15.43 5.95
N VAL A 96 -18.54 -15.64 6.68
CA VAL A 96 -19.77 -16.20 6.13
C VAL A 96 -20.78 -15.10 5.78
N THR A 97 -21.63 -15.35 4.78
CA THR A 97 -22.69 -14.40 4.37
C THR A 97 -23.58 -14.03 5.56
N VAL A 98 -23.67 -12.72 5.84
CA VAL A 98 -24.47 -12.20 6.94
C VAL A 98 -25.96 -12.40 6.66
N ASN A 99 -26.67 -13.01 7.61
CA ASN A 99 -28.13 -13.16 7.55
C ASN A 99 -28.79 -11.94 8.18
N HIS A 100 -28.92 -10.86 7.39
CA HIS A 100 -29.53 -9.62 7.84
C HIS A 100 -30.95 -9.82 8.37
N ALA A 101 -31.75 -10.71 7.78
CA ALA A 101 -33.10 -10.99 8.25
C ALA A 101 -33.13 -11.58 9.67
N ARG A 102 -32.17 -12.45 10.02
CA ARG A 102 -32.00 -12.95 11.40
C ARG A 102 -31.60 -11.82 12.34
N TYR A 103 -30.57 -11.05 11.97
CA TYR A 103 -30.07 -9.97 12.81
C TYR A 103 -31.14 -8.90 13.08
N GLN A 104 -31.94 -8.53 12.08
CA GLN A 104 -33.07 -7.62 12.26
C GLN A 104 -34.13 -8.15 13.23
N ARG A 105 -34.36 -9.47 13.28
CA ARG A 105 -35.25 -10.05 14.28
C ARG A 105 -34.63 -10.03 15.69
N GLU A 106 -33.32 -10.24 15.79
CA GLU A 106 -32.54 -10.12 17.03
C GLU A 106 -32.70 -8.71 17.62
N ILE A 107 -32.47 -7.67 16.82
CA ILE A 107 -32.62 -6.25 17.21
C ILE A 107 -34.07 -5.96 17.63
N LYS A 108 -35.07 -6.33 16.82
CA LYS A 108 -36.48 -6.12 17.16
C LYS A 108 -36.90 -6.80 18.45
N THR A 109 -36.35 -7.98 18.74
CA THR A 109 -36.61 -8.68 20.01
C THR A 109 -36.06 -7.88 21.18
N ALA A 110 -34.84 -7.38 21.07
CA ALA A 110 -34.20 -6.55 22.09
C ALA A 110 -34.93 -5.21 22.32
N GLU A 111 -35.38 -4.54 21.26
CA GLU A 111 -36.11 -3.27 21.34
C GLU A 111 -37.50 -3.40 21.98
N ARG A 112 -38.16 -4.55 21.78
CA ARG A 112 -39.50 -4.83 22.33
C ARG A 112 -39.48 -5.45 23.72
N ALA A 113 -38.33 -5.90 24.20
CA ALA A 113 -38.22 -6.54 25.50
C ALA A 113 -38.57 -5.55 26.62
N SER A 114 -39.24 -6.04 27.66
CA SER A 114 -39.52 -5.26 28.87
C SER A 114 -38.23 -4.85 29.59
N TYR A 115 -37.23 -5.74 29.56
CA TYR A 115 -35.90 -5.54 30.10
C TYR A 115 -34.84 -5.97 29.10
N LEU A 116 -33.80 -5.18 28.98
CA LEU A 116 -32.60 -5.49 28.21
C LEU A 116 -31.42 -5.59 29.17
N SER A 117 -30.62 -6.64 29.05
CA SER A 117 -29.36 -6.73 29.77
C SER A 117 -28.23 -7.29 28.91
N SER A 118 -26.99 -7.06 29.33
CA SER A 118 -25.79 -7.55 28.64
C SER A 118 -24.75 -8.02 29.65
N PRO A 119 -23.95 -9.07 29.36
CA PRO A 119 -22.85 -9.50 30.21
C PRO A 119 -21.77 -8.43 30.42
N SER A 120 -21.62 -7.54 29.44
CA SER A 120 -20.62 -6.49 29.41
C SER A 120 -21.15 -5.29 28.62
N TYR A 121 -20.68 -4.10 28.96
CA TYR A 121 -20.93 -2.86 28.25
C TYR A 121 -20.33 -2.91 26.85
N GLU A 122 -19.11 -3.44 26.68
CA GLU A 122 -18.48 -3.61 25.36
C GLU A 122 -19.32 -4.54 24.45
N ASN A 123 -19.97 -5.56 25.01
CA ASN A 123 -20.89 -6.38 24.24
C ASN A 123 -22.16 -5.64 23.82
N TYR A 124 -22.71 -4.81 24.70
CA TYR A 124 -23.86 -3.98 24.35
C TYR A 124 -23.51 -2.97 23.26
N LEU A 125 -22.33 -2.34 23.31
CA LEU A 125 -21.84 -1.45 22.25
C LEU A 125 -21.61 -2.16 20.91
N ALA A 126 -21.40 -3.48 20.91
CA ALA A 126 -21.29 -4.25 19.67
C ALA A 126 -22.61 -4.35 18.89
N TYR A 127 -23.74 -4.06 19.52
CA TYR A 127 -25.07 -3.96 18.88
C TYR A 127 -25.32 -2.52 18.38
N ASP A 128 -24.57 -2.11 17.36
CA ASP A 128 -24.59 -0.75 16.79
C ASP A 128 -25.94 -0.29 16.23
N GLU A 129 -26.78 -1.22 15.74
CA GLU A 129 -28.13 -0.93 15.22
C GLU A 129 -29.20 -0.83 16.32
N LEU A 130 -28.89 -1.17 17.57
CA LEU A 130 -29.87 -1.20 18.65
C LEU A 130 -30.15 0.20 19.19
N GLN A 131 -31.38 0.70 19.04
CA GLN A 131 -31.75 2.07 19.42
C GLN A 131 -32.09 2.25 20.91
N SER A 132 -31.98 1.19 21.72
CA SER A 132 -32.31 1.27 23.15
C SER A 132 -31.17 1.90 23.94
N ASN A 133 -31.47 2.96 24.71
CA ASN A 133 -30.52 3.61 25.63
C ASN A 133 -30.56 3.01 27.06
N LYS A 134 -31.35 1.96 27.30
CA LYS A 134 -31.54 1.37 28.63
C LYS A 134 -31.18 -0.12 28.60
N CYS A 135 -29.95 -0.44 28.99
CA CYS A 135 -29.44 -1.79 29.13
C CYS A 135 -28.85 -1.95 30.54
N SER A 136 -29.24 -3.00 31.27
CA SER A 136 -28.61 -3.37 32.53
C SER A 136 -27.35 -4.19 32.25
N VAL A 137 -26.19 -3.76 32.74
CA VAL A 137 -24.91 -4.42 32.47
C VAL A 137 -24.45 -5.18 33.72
N PHE A 138 -24.47 -6.51 33.66
CA PHE A 138 -23.99 -7.35 34.75
C PHE A 138 -23.53 -8.70 34.19
N PRO A 139 -22.53 -9.37 34.80
CA PRO A 139 -21.81 -10.49 34.18
C PRO A 139 -22.68 -11.73 34.00
N ASN A 140 -22.18 -12.74 33.30
CA ASN A 140 -22.80 -14.07 33.28
C ASN A 140 -22.45 -14.86 34.56
N PRO A 141 -23.30 -15.81 35.01
CA PRO A 141 -23.03 -16.61 36.20
C PRO A 141 -21.85 -17.57 35.96
N ILE A 142 -21.11 -17.88 37.03
CA ILE A 142 -20.00 -18.83 37.04
C ILE A 142 -20.40 -20.06 37.86
N PHE A 143 -20.10 -21.25 37.33
CA PHE A 143 -20.43 -22.52 37.98
C PHE A 143 -19.34 -23.06 38.91
N GLY A 144 -19.74 -23.30 40.16
CA GLY A 144 -18.91 -23.92 41.19
C GLY A 144 -17.91 -22.94 41.83
N GLU A 145 -17.03 -23.50 42.65
CA GLU A 145 -16.01 -22.77 43.42
C GLU A 145 -14.61 -23.04 42.86
N VAL A 146 -13.61 -22.26 43.31
CA VAL A 146 -12.21 -22.47 42.94
C VAL A 146 -11.76 -23.88 43.37
N CYS A 147 -11.23 -24.65 42.42
CA CYS A 147 -10.68 -25.98 42.62
C CYS A 147 -9.20 -25.96 42.23
N PHE A 148 -8.36 -25.36 43.07
CA PHE A 148 -6.93 -25.22 42.81
C PHE A 148 -6.07 -26.16 43.67
N GLU A 149 -5.28 -26.99 43.00
CA GLU A 149 -4.21 -27.79 43.59
C GLU A 149 -2.88 -27.43 42.90
N SER A 150 -1.91 -26.90 43.65
CA SER A 150 -0.66 -26.36 43.07
C SER A 150 0.30 -27.44 42.55
N SER A 151 0.23 -28.67 43.07
CA SER A 151 1.25 -29.71 42.85
C SER A 151 1.15 -30.45 41.51
N ASN A 152 0.10 -30.23 40.70
CA ASN A 152 -0.29 -31.15 39.62
C ASN A 152 -0.31 -30.52 38.21
N LYS A 153 0.34 -29.37 37.99
CA LYS A 153 0.33 -28.66 36.69
C LYS A 153 1.52 -28.98 35.78
N ASP A 154 1.39 -30.00 34.93
CA ASP A 154 2.43 -30.45 33.96
C ASP A 154 2.28 -29.85 32.55
N ILE A 155 1.13 -29.29 32.19
CA ILE A 155 0.88 -28.66 30.88
C ILE A 155 1.21 -27.16 30.98
N ASP A 156 2.12 -26.66 30.15
CA ASP A 156 2.49 -25.23 30.17
C ASP A 156 1.37 -24.36 29.60
N TYR A 157 0.79 -24.77 28.47
CA TYR A 157 -0.22 -24.00 27.74
C TYR A 157 -1.40 -24.84 27.30
N ILE A 158 -2.61 -24.30 27.40
CA ILE A 158 -3.81 -24.90 26.83
C ILE A 158 -4.57 -23.90 25.96
N PHE A 159 -4.89 -24.29 24.74
CA PHE A 159 -5.82 -23.57 23.86
C PHE A 159 -7.14 -24.34 23.80
N ILE A 160 -8.27 -23.64 23.95
CA ILE A 160 -9.62 -24.22 23.82
C ILE A 160 -10.41 -23.38 22.83
N GLY A 161 -10.71 -23.95 21.66
CA GLY A 161 -11.43 -23.25 20.60
C GLY A 161 -11.85 -24.18 19.46
N ARG A 162 -12.86 -23.75 18.69
CA ARG A 162 -13.34 -24.47 17.50
C ARG A 162 -12.63 -23.95 16.25
N ASN A 163 -12.68 -24.70 15.14
CA ASN A 163 -12.16 -24.27 13.84
C ASN A 163 -13.03 -23.16 13.19
N GLU A 164 -13.17 -22.03 13.89
CA GLU A 164 -13.92 -20.83 13.50
C GLU A 164 -13.00 -19.62 13.65
N SER A 165 -13.01 -18.70 12.67
CA SER A 165 -12.19 -17.48 12.72
C SER A 165 -12.47 -16.64 13.96
N VAL A 166 -13.69 -16.63 14.49
CA VAL A 166 -13.99 -15.92 15.74
C VAL A 166 -13.14 -16.39 16.92
N LYS A 167 -12.68 -17.64 16.92
CA LYS A 167 -11.80 -18.20 17.96
C LYS A 167 -10.31 -17.98 17.72
N GLY A 168 -9.94 -17.31 16.63
CA GLY A 168 -8.57 -16.90 16.35
C GLY A 168 -7.61 -18.05 16.08
N VAL A 169 -8.11 -19.18 15.56
CA VAL A 169 -7.29 -20.36 15.25
C VAL A 169 -6.19 -20.05 14.24
N ASP A 170 -6.37 -19.04 13.39
CA ASP A 170 -5.35 -18.53 12.48
C ASP A 170 -4.14 -17.90 13.17
N TYR A 171 -4.29 -17.36 14.39
CA TYR A 171 -3.15 -16.88 15.17
C TYR A 171 -2.37 -18.01 15.85
N LEU A 172 -2.99 -19.20 16.00
CA LEU A 172 -2.46 -20.27 16.83
C LEU A 172 -1.10 -20.76 16.35
N LEU A 173 -0.94 -21.05 15.05
CA LEU A 173 0.36 -21.49 14.49
C LEU A 173 1.47 -20.48 14.75
N GLU A 174 1.18 -19.20 14.57
CA GLU A 174 2.14 -18.12 14.75
C GLU A 174 2.58 -17.99 16.21
N ILE A 175 1.67 -18.23 17.16
CA ILE A 175 1.96 -18.20 18.59
C ILE A 175 2.75 -19.44 19.00
N LEU A 176 2.33 -20.64 18.55
CA LEU A 176 3.03 -21.90 18.82
C LEU A 176 4.46 -21.86 18.29
N PHE A 177 4.67 -21.42 17.05
CA PHE A 177 6.02 -21.34 16.46
C PHE A 177 6.99 -20.48 17.30
N ARG A 178 6.48 -19.49 18.04
CA ARG A 178 7.27 -18.59 18.88
C ARG A 178 7.48 -19.07 20.30
N LEU A 179 6.72 -20.07 20.77
CA LEU A 179 6.92 -20.57 22.12
C LEU A 179 8.35 -21.12 22.29
N PRO A 180 8.92 -21.03 23.50
CA PRO A 180 10.21 -21.63 23.77
C PRO A 180 10.21 -23.14 23.52
N GLU A 181 11.38 -23.69 23.21
CA GLU A 181 11.56 -25.12 22.98
C GLU A 181 11.21 -25.96 24.22
N GLY A 182 10.64 -27.15 24.00
CA GLY A 182 10.27 -28.11 25.04
C GLY A 182 8.99 -27.77 25.82
N ARG A 183 8.22 -26.75 25.42
CA ARG A 183 6.95 -26.42 26.10
C ARG A 183 5.87 -27.45 25.80
N LYS A 184 5.13 -27.85 26.84
CA LYS A 184 4.00 -28.77 26.72
C LYS A 184 2.70 -28.02 26.46
N VAL A 185 2.01 -28.34 25.36
CA VAL A 185 0.83 -27.63 24.88
C VAL A 185 -0.32 -28.59 24.63
N ALA A 186 -1.50 -28.30 25.19
CA ALA A 186 -2.75 -28.98 24.85
C ALA A 186 -3.62 -28.10 23.94
N ILE A 187 -4.11 -28.64 22.83
CA ILE A 187 -4.98 -27.93 21.88
C ILE A 187 -6.31 -28.68 21.81
N VAL A 188 -7.40 -28.05 22.25
CA VAL A 188 -8.72 -28.66 22.38
C VAL A 188 -9.73 -28.02 21.41
N GLY A 189 -10.48 -28.85 20.69
CA GLY A 189 -11.59 -28.43 19.81
C GLY A 189 -11.18 -28.12 18.36
N VAL A 190 -9.92 -28.39 18.02
CA VAL A 190 -9.36 -28.23 16.66
C VAL A 190 -9.25 -29.60 16.00
N ASP A 191 -9.56 -29.68 14.69
CA ASP A 191 -9.57 -30.95 13.94
C ASP A 191 -8.16 -31.54 13.72
N GLU A 192 -8.07 -32.87 13.59
CA GLU A 192 -6.83 -33.63 13.38
C GLU A 192 -6.12 -33.20 12.09
N SER A 193 -6.85 -32.70 11.09
CA SER A 193 -6.26 -32.19 9.84
C SER A 193 -5.31 -31.00 10.05
N LEU A 194 -5.48 -30.21 11.12
CA LEU A 194 -4.58 -29.11 11.47
C LEU A 194 -3.28 -29.61 12.12
N LYS A 195 -3.32 -30.74 12.83
CA LYS A 195 -2.14 -31.36 13.45
C LYS A 195 -1.06 -31.68 12.42
N GLU A 196 -1.43 -32.36 11.33
CA GLU A 196 -0.47 -32.70 10.27
C GLU A 196 0.12 -31.46 9.61
N LYS A 197 -0.68 -30.39 9.44
CA LYS A 197 -0.22 -29.13 8.85
C LYS A 197 0.74 -28.37 9.77
N TYR A 198 0.57 -28.50 11.09
CA TYR A 198 1.39 -27.79 12.07
C TYR A 198 2.67 -28.55 12.43
N ARG A 199 2.68 -29.88 12.30
CA ARG A 199 3.71 -30.81 12.78
C ARG A 199 5.15 -30.32 12.53
N GLU A 200 5.48 -29.96 11.29
CA GLU A 200 6.85 -29.52 10.92
C GLU A 200 7.25 -28.15 11.53
N PHE A 201 6.27 -27.29 11.79
CA PHE A 201 6.49 -25.95 12.34
C PHE A 201 6.66 -25.97 13.85
N ILE A 202 5.99 -26.89 14.54
CA ILE A 202 5.93 -26.94 16.01
C ILE A 202 6.67 -28.14 16.62
N GLU A 203 7.51 -28.84 15.86
CA GLU A 203 8.27 -30.02 16.34
C GLU A 203 9.17 -29.77 17.56
N HIS A 204 9.47 -28.50 17.85
CA HIS A 204 10.24 -28.07 19.02
C HIS A 204 9.39 -28.00 20.30
N LEU A 205 8.10 -28.29 20.21
CA LEU A 205 7.15 -28.32 21.30
C LEU A 205 6.64 -29.75 21.53
N ASP A 206 6.18 -30.02 22.75
CA ASP A 206 5.42 -31.23 23.08
C ASP A 206 3.92 -30.92 23.00
N VAL A 207 3.23 -31.37 21.94
CA VAL A 207 1.88 -30.88 21.60
C VAL A 207 0.88 -32.01 21.48
N ASP A 208 -0.13 -31.98 22.36
CA ASP A 208 -1.28 -32.88 22.35
C ASP A 208 -2.48 -32.19 21.66
N PHE A 209 -3.02 -32.85 20.64
CA PHE A 209 -4.25 -32.41 19.95
C PHE A 209 -5.44 -33.25 20.44
N PHE A 210 -6.51 -32.56 20.83
CA PHE A 210 -7.77 -33.13 21.23
C PHE A 210 -8.88 -32.56 20.35
N THR A 211 -9.74 -33.43 19.83
CA THR A 211 -10.95 -33.02 19.12
C THR A 211 -11.99 -32.48 20.11
N TRP A 212 -13.28 -32.68 19.87
CA TRP A 212 -14.31 -32.27 20.82
C TRP A 212 -14.22 -33.13 22.10
N LEU A 213 -14.11 -32.46 23.25
CA LEU A 213 -14.11 -33.10 24.57
C LEU A 213 -15.40 -32.77 25.33
N ASP A 214 -15.85 -33.74 26.11
CA ASP A 214 -16.84 -33.52 27.17
C ASP A 214 -16.26 -32.63 28.30
N ASN A 215 -17.13 -32.13 29.18
CA ASN A 215 -16.71 -31.18 30.21
C ASN A 215 -15.72 -31.80 31.22
N ASP A 216 -15.89 -33.08 31.58
CA ASP A 216 -15.04 -33.72 32.59
C ASP A 216 -13.58 -33.85 32.11
N LYS A 217 -13.36 -34.31 30.87
CA LYS A 217 -12.00 -34.40 30.30
C LYS A 217 -11.37 -33.03 30.07
N LYS A 218 -12.17 -32.04 29.65
CA LYS A 218 -11.71 -30.66 29.51
C LYS A 218 -11.25 -30.11 30.87
N ASP A 219 -12.01 -30.36 31.93
CA ASP A 219 -11.69 -29.94 33.28
C ASP A 219 -10.41 -30.60 33.82
N GLU A 220 -10.17 -31.88 33.52
CA GLU A 220 -8.91 -32.57 33.83
C GLU A 220 -7.69 -31.91 33.16
N LEU A 221 -7.81 -31.52 31.89
CA LEU A 221 -6.75 -30.80 31.19
C LEU A 221 -6.51 -29.40 31.78
N LEU A 222 -7.58 -28.67 32.11
CA LEU A 222 -7.46 -27.36 32.76
C LEU A 222 -6.79 -27.46 34.14
N LYS A 223 -7.12 -28.46 34.96
CA LYS A 223 -6.43 -28.72 36.24
C LYS A 223 -4.92 -28.85 36.08
N ARG A 224 -4.48 -29.51 35.01
CA ARG A 224 -3.07 -29.75 34.68
C ARG A 224 -2.37 -28.58 33.99
N SER A 225 -3.10 -27.55 33.55
CA SER A 225 -2.56 -26.46 32.73
C SER A 225 -2.14 -25.24 33.54
N LYS A 226 -1.04 -24.57 33.17
CA LYS A 226 -0.55 -23.34 33.83
C LYS A 226 -1.18 -22.08 33.25
N VAL A 227 -1.30 -22.01 31.92
CA VAL A 227 -1.80 -20.84 31.19
C VAL A 227 -2.81 -21.27 30.13
N CYS A 228 -3.98 -20.64 30.12
CA CYS A 228 -4.99 -20.79 29.07
C CYS A 228 -4.87 -19.66 28.05
N LEU A 229 -4.73 -20.02 26.77
CA LEU A 229 -4.61 -19.11 25.64
C LEU A 229 -5.98 -18.90 24.99
N ILE A 230 -6.47 -17.66 24.97
CA ILE A 230 -7.73 -17.29 24.33
C ILE A 230 -7.45 -16.32 23.19
N LEU A 231 -7.55 -16.83 21.97
CA LEU A 231 -7.24 -16.08 20.75
C LEU A 231 -8.45 -15.45 20.08
N SER A 232 -9.61 -15.49 20.74
CA SER A 232 -10.88 -15.04 20.18
C SER A 232 -10.86 -13.58 19.71
N ARG A 233 -11.39 -13.32 18.51
CA ARG A 233 -11.55 -11.95 17.97
C ARG A 233 -12.60 -11.14 18.70
N PHE A 234 -13.54 -11.82 19.35
CA PHE A 234 -14.56 -11.21 20.18
C PHE A 234 -15.01 -12.22 21.24
N GLU A 235 -15.21 -11.73 22.46
CA GLU A 235 -15.84 -12.46 23.56
C GLU A 235 -16.79 -11.50 24.26
N SER A 236 -18.05 -11.89 24.45
CA SER A 236 -18.99 -11.07 25.24
C SER A 236 -18.76 -11.22 26.73
N TYR A 237 -18.25 -12.38 27.15
CA TYR A 237 -17.86 -12.69 28.51
C TYR A 237 -16.73 -13.74 28.56
N SER A 238 -16.82 -14.86 27.84
CA SER A 238 -15.85 -15.99 27.87
C SER A 238 -15.97 -16.94 29.09
N TYR A 239 -16.77 -18.00 28.92
CA TYR A 239 -16.83 -19.11 29.88
C TYR A 239 -15.51 -19.86 30.01
N VAL A 240 -14.76 -20.00 28.91
CA VAL A 240 -13.44 -20.66 28.92
C VAL A 240 -12.51 -19.95 29.90
N SER A 241 -12.54 -18.61 29.99
CA SER A 241 -11.76 -17.87 30.97
C SER A 241 -12.16 -18.23 32.40
N THR A 242 -13.45 -18.32 32.68
CA THR A 242 -13.95 -18.66 34.04
C THR A 242 -13.63 -20.10 34.43
N GLU A 243 -13.73 -21.05 33.48
CA GLU A 243 -13.36 -22.46 33.68
C GLU A 243 -11.85 -22.59 33.93
N ALA A 244 -11.03 -21.87 33.18
CA ALA A 244 -9.59 -21.82 33.37
C ALA A 244 -9.21 -21.26 34.76
N ILE A 245 -9.80 -20.11 35.16
CA ILE A 245 -9.56 -19.48 36.46
C ILE A 245 -9.96 -20.43 37.60
N LYS A 246 -11.10 -21.11 37.49
CA LYS A 246 -11.57 -22.07 38.50
C LYS A 246 -10.54 -23.14 38.83
N TYR A 247 -9.81 -23.62 37.82
CA TYR A 247 -8.81 -24.67 37.97
C TYR A 247 -7.38 -24.14 38.13
N GLY A 248 -7.20 -22.84 38.38
CA GLY A 248 -5.89 -22.24 38.65
C GLY A 248 -5.04 -21.95 37.42
N CYS A 249 -5.65 -21.82 36.25
CA CYS A 249 -4.97 -21.33 35.06
C CYS A 249 -5.00 -19.80 35.06
N LYS A 250 -3.84 -19.18 34.80
CA LYS A 250 -3.84 -17.78 34.33
C LYS A 250 -4.36 -17.75 32.90
N VAL A 251 -5.04 -16.68 32.51
CA VAL A 251 -5.58 -16.54 31.15
C VAL A 251 -4.81 -15.45 30.42
N VAL A 252 -4.38 -15.73 29.20
CA VAL A 252 -3.83 -14.72 28.29
C VAL A 252 -4.77 -14.57 27.12
N SER A 253 -5.18 -13.34 26.83
CA SER A 253 -6.11 -13.04 25.74
C SER A 253 -5.83 -11.69 25.08
N TRP A 254 -6.49 -11.43 23.94
CA TRP A 254 -6.55 -10.08 23.38
C TRP A 254 -7.43 -9.18 24.26
N GLY A 255 -7.15 -7.89 24.27
CA GLY A 255 -8.06 -6.89 24.85
C GLY A 255 -9.29 -6.67 23.96
N VAL A 256 -10.25 -7.59 23.97
CA VAL A 256 -11.48 -7.55 23.14
C VAL A 256 -12.74 -7.81 23.96
N GLY A 257 -13.83 -7.11 23.60
CA GLY A 257 -15.15 -7.32 24.19
C GLY A 257 -15.14 -7.31 25.73
N GLY A 258 -15.92 -8.20 26.33
CA GLY A 258 -16.08 -8.30 27.78
C GLY A 258 -14.82 -8.66 28.56
N LEU A 259 -13.75 -9.17 27.91
CA LEU A 259 -12.50 -9.51 28.60
C LEU A 259 -11.83 -8.28 29.25
N LYS A 260 -12.09 -7.06 28.74
CA LYS A 260 -11.53 -5.82 29.28
C LYS A 260 -12.13 -5.39 30.62
N GLU A 261 -13.37 -5.79 30.89
CA GLU A 261 -14.14 -5.21 32.00
C GLU A 261 -14.84 -6.25 32.88
N CYS A 262 -14.90 -7.51 32.48
CA CYS A 262 -15.48 -8.57 33.29
C CYS A 262 -14.47 -9.28 34.18
N PHE A 263 -13.16 -9.14 33.94
CA PHE A 263 -12.15 -9.93 34.65
C PHE A 263 -11.06 -9.08 35.29
N PRO A 264 -10.56 -9.47 36.47
CA PRO A 264 -9.45 -8.79 37.13
C PRO A 264 -8.11 -9.07 36.45
N LYS A 265 -7.21 -8.07 36.52
CA LYS A 265 -5.87 -8.11 35.90
C LYS A 265 -4.93 -9.17 36.49
N GLU A 266 -5.21 -9.62 37.72
CA GLU A 266 -4.45 -10.64 38.42
C GLU A 266 -4.66 -12.03 37.80
N LEU A 267 -5.81 -12.24 37.13
CA LEU A 267 -6.23 -13.54 36.59
C LEU A 267 -6.21 -13.58 35.06
N VAL A 268 -6.52 -12.46 34.40
CA VAL A 268 -6.60 -12.33 32.94
C VAL A 268 -5.65 -11.24 32.45
N TYR A 269 -4.66 -11.63 31.65
CA TYR A 269 -3.63 -10.78 31.09
C TYR A 269 -3.98 -10.43 29.64
N LEU A 270 -4.28 -9.16 29.40
CA LEU A 270 -4.73 -8.67 28.09
C LEU A 270 -3.56 -8.20 27.23
N CYS A 271 -3.53 -8.58 25.96
CA CYS A 271 -2.55 -8.14 24.98
C CYS A 271 -3.20 -7.23 23.92
N GLU A 272 -2.40 -6.42 23.23
CA GLU A 272 -2.90 -5.67 22.08
C GLU A 272 -3.40 -6.65 21.00
N TYR A 273 -4.59 -6.38 20.47
CA TYR A 273 -5.23 -7.28 19.51
C TYR A 273 -4.34 -7.54 18.28
N GLY A 274 -4.10 -8.82 17.98
CA GLY A 274 -3.27 -9.27 16.86
C GLY A 274 -1.75 -9.12 17.06
N ASN A 275 -1.28 -8.61 18.20
CA ASN A 275 0.15 -8.56 18.51
C ASN A 275 0.62 -9.91 19.07
N THR A 276 0.85 -10.86 18.16
CA THR A 276 1.27 -12.23 18.47
C THR A 276 2.59 -12.31 19.22
N LEU A 277 3.53 -11.39 18.99
CA LEU A 277 4.79 -11.34 19.74
C LEU A 277 4.55 -10.99 21.21
N GLN A 278 3.80 -9.90 21.47
CA GLN A 278 3.41 -9.52 22.82
C GLN A 278 2.63 -10.64 23.48
N PHE A 279 1.71 -11.28 22.75
CA PHE A 279 0.92 -12.39 23.26
C PHE A 279 1.79 -13.56 23.73
N THR A 280 2.72 -14.03 22.89
CA THR A 280 3.64 -15.12 23.27
C THR A 280 4.52 -14.73 24.45
N ALA A 281 5.07 -13.51 24.46
CA ALA A 281 5.90 -13.03 25.56
C ALA A 281 5.10 -12.90 26.88
N THR A 282 3.84 -12.44 26.82
CA THR A 282 2.93 -12.43 27.96
C THR A 282 2.62 -13.85 28.42
N ALA A 283 2.34 -14.79 27.52
CA ALA A 283 2.13 -16.19 27.87
C ALA A 283 3.33 -16.78 28.61
N GLU A 284 4.55 -16.54 28.12
CA GLU A 284 5.77 -17.06 28.75
C GLU A 284 6.07 -16.38 30.09
N GLN A 285 5.92 -15.06 30.19
CA GLN A 285 6.12 -14.33 31.44
C GLN A 285 5.08 -14.72 32.49
N THR A 286 3.80 -14.82 32.09
CA THR A 286 2.73 -15.21 33.01
C THR A 286 2.85 -16.65 33.45
N ARG A 287 3.35 -17.58 32.62
CA ARG A 287 3.60 -18.97 33.01
C ARG A 287 4.49 -19.09 34.24
N LEU A 288 5.45 -18.18 34.41
CA LEU A 288 6.39 -18.13 35.54
C LEU A 288 5.78 -17.57 36.84
N ASN A 289 4.69 -16.81 36.77
CA ASN A 289 4.06 -16.21 37.94
C ASN A 289 3.29 -17.26 38.78
N GLU A 290 3.06 -17.01 40.06
CA GLU A 290 2.15 -17.83 40.85
C GLU A 290 0.67 -17.51 40.54
N PHE A 291 -0.24 -18.47 40.76
CA PHE A 291 -1.69 -18.24 40.61
C PHE A 291 -2.28 -17.70 41.91
N ASP A 292 -2.97 -16.56 41.85
CA ASP A 292 -3.61 -15.93 43.02
C ASP A 292 -5.00 -16.54 43.26
N ALA A 293 -5.05 -17.62 44.04
CA ALA A 293 -6.28 -18.31 44.41
C ALA A 293 -7.25 -17.42 45.20
N ASN A 294 -6.74 -16.47 46.01
CA ASN A 294 -7.60 -15.57 46.79
C ASN A 294 -8.33 -14.58 45.90
N SER A 295 -7.64 -14.02 44.91
CA SER A 295 -8.28 -13.15 43.92
C SER A 295 -9.26 -13.91 43.04
N ALA A 296 -8.98 -15.18 42.70
CA ALA A 296 -9.93 -16.05 42.00
C ALA A 296 -11.22 -16.29 42.79
N THR A 297 -11.13 -16.63 44.07
CA THR A 297 -12.30 -16.84 44.93
C THR A 297 -13.13 -15.56 45.04
N ARG A 298 -12.48 -14.41 45.34
CA ARG A 298 -13.18 -13.11 45.40
C ARG A 298 -13.86 -12.75 44.09
N PHE A 299 -13.21 -13.01 42.96
CA PHE A 299 -13.77 -12.77 41.63
C PHE A 299 -15.05 -13.59 41.40
N ILE A 300 -15.00 -14.91 41.62
CA ILE A 300 -16.14 -15.80 41.38
C ILE A 300 -17.32 -15.44 42.29
N THR A 301 -17.07 -15.21 43.59
CA THR A 301 -18.11 -14.81 44.54
C THR A 301 -18.77 -13.51 44.13
N LYS A 302 -17.98 -12.43 43.93
CA LYS A 302 -18.51 -11.12 43.53
C LYS A 302 -19.29 -11.18 42.22
N ASN A 303 -18.77 -11.91 41.22
CA ASN A 303 -19.40 -12.05 39.92
C ASN A 303 -20.80 -12.68 40.04
N ASN A 304 -20.91 -13.74 40.82
CA ASN A 304 -22.19 -14.43 41.04
C ASN A 304 -23.17 -13.57 41.86
N GLU A 305 -22.69 -12.84 42.86
CA GLU A 305 -23.50 -11.86 43.60
C GLU A 305 -24.06 -10.77 42.68
N GLU A 306 -23.23 -10.19 41.81
CA GLU A 306 -23.65 -9.18 40.84
C GLU A 306 -24.67 -9.71 39.83
N TYR A 307 -24.52 -10.97 39.37
CA TYR A 307 -25.54 -11.62 38.53
C TYR A 307 -26.89 -11.76 39.24
N ILE A 308 -26.87 -12.23 40.49
CA ILE A 308 -28.09 -12.40 41.30
C ILE A 308 -28.78 -11.04 41.53
N LEU A 309 -28.01 -10.01 41.90
CA LEU A 309 -28.52 -8.65 42.09
C LEU A 309 -29.12 -8.10 40.80
N GLY A 310 -28.46 -8.33 39.65
CA GLY A 310 -28.96 -7.98 38.33
C GLY A 310 -30.34 -8.57 38.05
N VAL A 311 -30.49 -9.89 38.18
CA VAL A 311 -31.78 -10.57 37.93
C VAL A 311 -32.86 -10.13 38.93
N LYS A 312 -32.53 -10.02 40.23
CA LYS A 312 -33.48 -9.53 41.25
C LYS A 312 -33.95 -8.09 40.99
N ALA A 313 -33.06 -7.22 40.50
CA ALA A 313 -33.43 -5.86 40.11
C ALA A 313 -34.47 -5.88 38.97
N LEU A 314 -34.25 -6.68 37.92
CA LEU A 314 -35.18 -6.81 36.81
C LEU A 314 -36.55 -7.35 37.23
N ILE A 315 -36.57 -8.37 38.11
CA ILE A 315 -37.83 -8.92 38.67
C ILE A 315 -38.64 -7.81 39.36
N ASN A 316 -37.95 -6.92 40.09
CA ASN A 316 -38.50 -5.78 40.82
C ASN A 316 -38.71 -4.51 39.96
N ASN A 317 -38.61 -4.62 38.64
CA ASN A 317 -38.74 -3.52 37.68
C ASN A 317 -37.71 -2.38 37.83
N ASN A 318 -36.49 -2.71 38.27
CA ASN A 318 -35.36 -1.80 38.39
C ASN A 318 -34.23 -2.18 37.42
N SER A 319 -33.30 -1.25 37.15
CA SER A 319 -32.05 -1.54 36.42
C SER A 319 -30.88 -1.75 37.38
N PHE A 320 -29.89 -2.52 36.96
CA PHE A 320 -28.66 -2.74 37.71
C PHE A 320 -27.44 -2.71 36.78
N ASN A 321 -26.38 -2.04 37.22
CA ASN A 321 -25.10 -2.01 36.52
C ASN A 321 -24.00 -2.40 37.50
N ALA A 322 -23.28 -3.48 37.17
CA ALA A 322 -22.10 -3.92 37.89
C ALA A 322 -20.96 -2.90 37.73
N ALA A 323 -20.05 -2.84 38.70
CA ALA A 323 -18.95 -1.87 38.69
C ALA A 323 -17.86 -2.18 37.64
N GLY A 324 -17.81 -3.41 37.13
CA GLY A 324 -16.78 -3.89 36.21
C GLY A 324 -15.36 -3.88 36.80
N TYR A 325 -14.38 -4.19 35.96
CA TYR A 325 -12.95 -4.11 36.23
C TYR A 325 -12.27 -3.15 35.23
N ASP A 326 -11.22 -2.44 35.65
CA ASP A 326 -10.35 -1.68 34.76
C ASP A 326 -9.13 -2.55 34.39
N ASN A 327 -9.33 -3.55 33.53
CA ASN A 327 -8.26 -4.45 33.11
C ASN A 327 -7.52 -3.86 31.89
N LYS A 328 -6.26 -3.46 32.11
CA LYS A 328 -5.43 -2.80 31.12
C LYS A 328 -4.57 -3.80 30.37
N ILE A 329 -4.12 -3.39 29.18
CA ILE A 329 -3.15 -4.15 28.40
C ILE A 329 -1.88 -4.37 29.25
N TYR A 330 -1.48 -5.63 29.35
CA TYR A 330 -0.26 -6.10 29.96
C TYR A 330 0.90 -6.01 28.97
N TYR A 331 2.01 -5.42 29.39
CA TYR A 331 3.22 -5.33 28.58
C TYR A 331 4.32 -6.19 29.22
N PRO A 332 4.78 -7.27 28.56
CA PRO A 332 5.89 -8.07 29.08
C PRO A 332 7.20 -7.29 29.06
N SER A 333 8.21 -7.79 29.77
CA SER A 333 9.53 -7.16 29.82
C SER A 333 10.20 -7.12 28.44
N ARG A 334 11.04 -6.10 28.22
CA ARG A 334 11.84 -5.97 26.99
C ARG A 334 12.69 -7.21 26.72
N GLU A 335 13.30 -7.74 27.77
CA GLU A 335 14.14 -8.93 27.71
C GLU A 335 13.34 -10.15 27.25
N MET A 336 12.14 -10.36 27.78
CA MET A 336 11.24 -11.42 27.33
C MET A 336 10.90 -11.28 25.85
N MET A 337 10.54 -10.08 25.40
CA MET A 337 10.23 -9.81 23.99
C MET A 337 11.45 -10.07 23.09
N ASP A 338 12.64 -9.61 23.47
CA ASP A 338 13.88 -9.82 22.71
C ASP A 338 14.28 -11.30 22.68
N ASN A 339 14.07 -12.06 23.75
CA ASN A 339 14.31 -13.51 23.81
C ASN A 339 13.40 -14.25 22.81
N ILE A 340 12.09 -13.97 22.82
CA ILE A 340 11.15 -14.59 21.88
C ILE A 340 11.53 -14.25 20.43
N ARG A 341 11.92 -13.00 20.13
CA ARG A 341 12.41 -12.61 18.79
C ARG A 341 13.65 -13.41 18.40
N ARG A 342 14.64 -13.50 19.28
CA ARG A 342 15.90 -14.24 19.07
C ARG A 342 15.63 -15.70 18.73
N ASP A 343 14.87 -16.39 19.58
CA ASP A 343 14.60 -17.82 19.42
C ASP A 343 13.81 -18.09 18.15
N THR A 344 12.81 -17.25 17.85
CA THR A 344 11.99 -17.35 16.63
C THR A 344 12.85 -17.25 15.37
N VAL A 345 13.77 -16.28 15.32
CA VAL A 345 14.60 -16.03 14.14
C VAL A 345 15.66 -17.10 13.98
N ARG A 346 16.32 -17.53 15.06
CA ARG A 346 17.26 -18.65 15.04
C ARG A 346 16.60 -19.92 14.54
N ARG A 347 15.44 -20.27 15.10
CA ARG A 347 14.64 -21.44 14.69
C ARG A 347 14.28 -21.40 13.22
N PHE A 348 13.85 -20.24 12.72
CA PHE A 348 13.50 -20.07 11.32
C PHE A 348 14.71 -20.29 10.39
N PHE A 349 15.82 -19.57 10.63
CA PHE A 349 16.99 -19.61 9.74
C PHE A 349 17.86 -20.87 9.91
N ASN A 350 17.69 -21.63 10.99
CA ASN A 350 18.30 -22.95 11.13
C ASN A 350 17.69 -23.98 10.17
N LYS A 351 16.42 -23.80 9.77
CA LYS A 351 15.71 -24.72 8.88
C LYS A 351 15.63 -24.23 7.44
N GLU A 352 15.57 -22.91 7.25
CA GLU A 352 15.18 -22.33 5.97
C GLU A 352 16.04 -21.14 5.57
N ARG A 353 16.26 -21.02 4.26
CA ARG A 353 16.78 -19.80 3.63
C ARG A 353 15.75 -19.23 2.66
N LEU A 354 15.79 -17.92 2.48
CA LEU A 354 14.76 -17.18 1.77
C LEU A 354 14.99 -17.19 0.25
N LYS A 355 13.93 -17.45 -0.51
CA LYS A 355 13.84 -17.07 -1.92
C LYS A 355 13.29 -15.65 -2.00
N VAL A 356 14.09 -14.67 -2.41
CA VAL A 356 13.73 -13.24 -2.28
C VAL A 356 13.50 -12.57 -3.63
N LEU A 357 12.36 -11.89 -3.79
CA LEU A 357 12.18 -10.94 -4.89
C LEU A 357 12.12 -9.52 -4.34
N GLY A 358 13.06 -8.67 -4.74
CA GLY A 358 13.07 -7.26 -4.34
C GLY A 358 12.75 -6.34 -5.51
N TYR A 359 11.94 -5.29 -5.29
CA TYR A 359 11.76 -4.24 -6.28
C TYR A 359 11.91 -2.82 -5.71
N SER A 360 12.73 -2.00 -6.38
CA SER A 360 13.12 -0.68 -5.89
C SER A 360 13.11 0.40 -6.98
N MET A 361 13.09 1.66 -6.56
CA MET A 361 13.23 2.80 -7.47
C MET A 361 14.65 2.95 -8.01
N MET A 362 15.64 2.65 -7.17
CA MET A 362 17.05 2.83 -7.45
C MET A 362 17.82 1.57 -7.08
N ASN A 363 18.80 1.23 -7.90
CA ASN A 363 19.59 0.00 -7.83
C ASN A 363 20.50 -0.04 -6.60
N GLU A 364 20.88 1.09 -5.98
CA GLU A 364 21.64 1.11 -4.73
C GLU A 364 20.96 0.30 -3.63
N HIS A 365 19.63 0.27 -3.58
CA HIS A 365 18.90 -0.55 -2.60
C HIS A 365 19.07 -2.05 -2.89
N SER A 366 19.25 -2.42 -4.15
CA SER A 366 19.63 -3.78 -4.50
C SER A 366 21.11 -4.02 -4.19
N GLU A 367 22.04 -3.22 -4.73
CA GLU A 367 23.50 -3.45 -4.64
C GLU A 367 24.07 -3.28 -3.24
N GLN A 368 23.55 -2.37 -2.43
CA GLN A 368 24.15 -1.98 -1.15
C GLN A 368 23.34 -2.46 0.05
N MET A 369 22.01 -2.48 -0.06
CA MET A 369 21.16 -2.91 1.05
C MET A 369 20.86 -4.41 0.94
N TRP A 370 20.11 -4.82 -0.08
CA TRP A 370 19.66 -6.21 -0.23
C TRP A 370 20.78 -7.16 -0.65
N GLY A 371 21.80 -6.65 -1.32
CA GLY A 371 23.04 -7.37 -1.62
C GLY A 371 23.81 -7.72 -0.35
N GLY A 372 23.76 -6.85 0.66
CA GLY A 372 24.47 -7.04 1.94
C GLY A 372 23.84 -8.11 2.83
N VAL A 373 22.58 -8.46 2.62
CA VAL A 373 21.88 -9.52 3.37
C VAL A 373 21.73 -10.81 2.54
N GLN A 374 22.55 -10.99 1.49
CA GLN A 374 22.48 -12.15 0.60
C GLN A 374 22.64 -13.50 1.28
N LYS A 375 23.28 -13.54 2.44
CA LYS A 375 23.46 -14.75 3.24
C LYS A 375 22.14 -15.38 3.70
N LEU A 376 21.09 -14.56 3.84
CA LEU A 376 19.75 -15.04 4.20
C LEU A 376 19.08 -15.78 3.05
N TYR A 377 19.63 -15.73 1.83
CA TYR A 377 18.95 -16.18 0.63
C TYR A 377 19.39 -17.59 0.21
N CYS A 378 18.44 -18.37 -0.28
CA CYS A 378 18.74 -19.55 -1.12
C CYS A 378 18.77 -19.16 -2.61
N ASP A 379 17.93 -18.21 -3.02
CA ASP A 379 17.89 -17.64 -4.36
C ASP A 379 17.28 -16.24 -4.32
N TYR A 380 17.58 -15.39 -5.31
CA TYR A 380 17.06 -14.02 -5.33
C TYR A 380 16.84 -13.48 -6.74
N LYS A 381 15.97 -12.47 -6.84
CA LYS A 381 15.75 -11.68 -8.05
C LYS A 381 15.46 -10.24 -7.68
N PHE A 382 16.17 -9.30 -8.30
CA PHE A 382 15.98 -7.88 -8.04
C PHE A 382 15.51 -7.14 -9.28
N ILE A 383 14.58 -6.20 -9.08
CA ILE A 383 13.98 -5.40 -10.12
C ILE A 383 14.18 -3.93 -9.75
N SER A 384 14.75 -3.14 -10.65
CA SER A 384 14.91 -1.70 -10.42
C SER A 384 14.57 -0.89 -11.65
N ARG A 385 14.36 0.42 -11.48
CA ARG A 385 14.21 1.35 -12.60
C ARG A 385 15.56 1.77 -13.19
N LYS A 386 16.65 1.50 -12.47
CA LYS A 386 18.01 1.89 -12.83
C LYS A 386 18.89 0.67 -13.04
N PRO A 387 19.85 0.72 -13.98
CA PRO A 387 20.85 -0.32 -14.11
C PRO A 387 21.79 -0.31 -12.90
N LEU A 388 22.46 -1.45 -12.65
CA LEU A 388 23.54 -1.56 -11.67
C LEU A 388 24.62 -0.49 -11.91
N GLY A 389 25.24 0.00 -10.83
CA GLY A 389 26.26 1.06 -10.86
C GLY A 389 25.76 2.48 -11.16
N TYR A 390 24.45 2.74 -11.14
CA TYR A 390 23.90 4.08 -11.43
C TYR A 390 24.15 5.11 -10.32
N ASN A 391 24.03 4.72 -9.05
CA ASN A 391 24.23 5.58 -7.89
C ASN A 391 24.71 4.75 -6.70
N ASN A 392 25.40 5.40 -5.76
CA ASN A 392 25.88 4.78 -4.53
C ASN A 392 25.58 5.66 -3.31
N VAL A 393 25.07 5.05 -2.24
CA VAL A 393 24.78 5.69 -0.95
C VAL A 393 25.72 5.19 0.14
N PHE A 394 26.16 3.94 0.07
CA PHE A 394 27.17 3.36 0.96
C PHE A 394 28.56 3.43 0.32
N ASP A 395 29.61 3.29 1.14
CA ASP A 395 31.01 3.31 0.68
C ASP A 395 31.44 2.01 -0.04
N PHE A 396 30.52 1.05 -0.14
CA PHE A 396 30.77 -0.28 -0.66
C PHE A 396 29.52 -0.80 -1.38
N ASN A 397 29.74 -1.70 -2.34
CA ASN A 397 28.71 -2.38 -3.10
C ASN A 397 28.88 -3.89 -2.93
N PHE A 398 27.77 -4.61 -2.83
CA PHE A 398 27.77 -6.07 -2.82
C PHE A 398 27.47 -6.60 -4.23
N PRO A 399 28.11 -7.70 -4.64
CA PRO A 399 27.96 -8.24 -5.98
C PRO A 399 26.53 -8.73 -6.21
N ILE A 400 25.96 -8.36 -7.36
CA ILE A 400 24.68 -8.88 -7.85
C ILE A 400 24.92 -9.54 -9.20
N ASP A 401 24.39 -10.75 -9.34
CA ASP A 401 24.37 -11.44 -10.63
C ASP A 401 23.48 -10.67 -11.63
N ASN A 402 24.07 -10.30 -12.77
CA ASN A 402 23.36 -9.61 -13.85
C ASN A 402 22.15 -10.40 -14.36
N GLU A 403 22.16 -11.73 -14.30
CA GLU A 403 21.01 -12.56 -14.70
C GLU A 403 19.86 -12.50 -13.69
N LYS A 404 20.17 -12.19 -12.43
CA LYS A 404 19.21 -12.03 -11.33
C LYS A 404 18.71 -10.60 -11.16
N PHE A 405 19.15 -9.67 -12.02
CA PHE A 405 18.76 -8.27 -11.99
C PHE A 405 17.99 -7.85 -13.25
N LYS A 406 16.85 -7.19 -13.07
CA LYS A 406 16.03 -6.66 -14.18
C LYS A 406 15.85 -5.16 -14.07
N VAL A 407 15.88 -4.48 -15.22
CA VAL A 407 15.69 -3.04 -15.32
C VAL A 407 14.42 -2.71 -16.09
N TYR A 408 13.40 -2.20 -15.39
CA TYR A 408 12.21 -1.60 -16.01
C TYR A 408 11.43 -0.74 -15.00
N ASP A 409 10.57 0.14 -15.51
CA ASP A 409 9.69 0.95 -14.66
C ASP A 409 8.47 0.14 -14.21
N TRP A 410 8.62 -0.58 -13.10
CA TRP A 410 7.59 -1.44 -12.54
C TRP A 410 6.31 -0.69 -12.14
N ARG A 411 6.39 0.63 -11.89
CA ARG A 411 5.23 1.47 -11.53
C ARG A 411 4.15 1.51 -12.61
N PHE A 412 4.60 1.40 -13.87
CA PHE A 412 3.73 1.42 -15.04
C PHE A 412 3.63 0.04 -15.72
N ASN A 413 4.29 -0.98 -15.16
CA ASN A 413 4.32 -2.34 -15.71
C ASN A 413 3.89 -3.35 -14.65
N ASN A 414 2.77 -3.09 -13.99
CA ASN A 414 2.27 -3.89 -12.87
C ASN A 414 2.01 -5.35 -13.27
N GLU A 415 1.50 -5.60 -14.47
CA GLU A 415 1.29 -6.97 -14.99
C GLU A 415 2.61 -7.73 -15.11
N GLN A 416 3.67 -7.09 -15.60
CA GLN A 416 4.99 -7.70 -15.70
C GLN A 416 5.63 -7.91 -14.33
N LEU A 417 5.41 -7.01 -13.37
CA LEU A 417 5.85 -7.16 -11.99
C LEU A 417 5.16 -8.36 -11.31
N VAL A 418 3.83 -8.46 -11.43
CA VAL A 418 3.06 -9.61 -10.94
C VAL A 418 3.56 -10.91 -11.58
N LYS A 419 3.72 -10.92 -12.91
CA LYS A 419 4.27 -12.08 -13.60
C LYS A 419 5.66 -12.45 -13.10
N ASP A 420 6.55 -11.48 -12.88
CA ASP A 420 7.88 -11.74 -12.34
C ASP A 420 7.83 -12.36 -10.94
N VAL A 421 6.86 -11.96 -10.11
CA VAL A 421 6.58 -12.55 -8.80
C VAL A 421 6.06 -13.97 -8.93
N GLU A 422 5.08 -14.22 -9.79
CA GLU A 422 4.50 -15.55 -9.97
C GLU A 422 5.49 -16.53 -10.60
N ASP A 423 6.21 -16.12 -11.64
CA ASP A 423 7.24 -16.93 -12.33
C ASP A 423 8.38 -17.30 -11.36
N PHE A 424 8.76 -16.38 -10.47
CA PHE A 424 9.83 -16.61 -9.52
C PHE A 424 9.35 -17.35 -8.26
N ALA A 425 8.07 -17.18 -7.87
CA ALA A 425 7.48 -17.72 -6.65
C ALA A 425 8.35 -17.47 -5.40
N PRO A 426 8.56 -16.21 -5.00
CA PRO A 426 9.41 -15.88 -3.86
C PRO A 426 8.82 -16.41 -2.55
N SER A 427 9.68 -16.75 -1.60
CA SER A 427 9.30 -16.96 -0.20
C SER A 427 8.95 -15.65 0.51
N VAL A 428 9.53 -14.52 0.07
CA VAL A 428 9.25 -13.17 0.57
C VAL A 428 9.60 -12.10 -0.46
N ILE A 429 8.82 -11.02 -0.49
CA ILE A 429 9.01 -9.86 -1.36
C ILE A 429 9.59 -8.70 -0.57
N PHE A 430 10.70 -8.12 -1.04
CA PHE A 430 11.31 -6.93 -0.44
C PHE A 430 10.85 -5.67 -1.19
N ILE A 431 10.33 -4.70 -0.44
CA ILE A 431 9.84 -3.43 -0.97
C ILE A 431 10.68 -2.31 -0.38
N PHE A 432 11.30 -1.48 -1.23
CA PHE A 432 11.99 -0.28 -0.75
C PHE A 432 11.06 0.93 -0.76
N ASN A 433 10.89 1.58 0.40
CA ASN A 433 10.19 2.85 0.58
C ASN A 433 8.81 2.93 -0.10
N GLY A 434 7.92 1.96 0.16
CA GLY A 434 6.68 1.75 -0.60
C GLY A 434 5.49 2.68 -0.29
N ASN A 435 5.69 3.82 0.38
CA ASN A 435 4.60 4.69 0.88
C ASN A 435 4.42 6.01 0.15
N THR A 436 5.01 6.17 -1.03
CA THR A 436 4.66 7.31 -1.90
C THR A 436 3.46 6.95 -2.79
N GLU A 437 2.61 7.94 -3.09
CA GLU A 437 1.46 7.78 -3.99
C GLU A 437 1.86 7.14 -5.35
N TYR A 438 3.09 7.40 -5.80
CA TYR A 438 3.66 6.82 -7.02
C TYR A 438 3.87 5.30 -6.98
N PHE A 439 3.90 4.67 -5.80
CA PHE A 439 4.08 3.22 -5.63
C PHE A 439 2.78 2.51 -5.30
N ARG A 440 1.76 3.25 -4.87
CA ARG A 440 0.51 2.73 -4.30
C ARG A 440 -0.11 1.69 -5.22
N THR A 441 -0.29 1.97 -6.52
CA THR A 441 -0.87 1.00 -7.47
C THR A 441 -0.07 -0.31 -7.59
N SER A 442 1.26 -0.26 -7.64
CA SER A 442 2.08 -1.48 -7.74
C SER A 442 2.11 -2.25 -6.43
N VAL A 443 2.25 -1.53 -5.31
CA VAL A 443 2.20 -2.11 -3.96
C VAL A 443 0.84 -2.76 -3.73
N ASP A 444 -0.27 -2.08 -4.07
CA ASP A 444 -1.63 -2.61 -3.98
C ASP A 444 -1.82 -3.81 -4.90
N LYS A 445 -1.20 -3.83 -6.09
CA LYS A 445 -1.26 -5.00 -6.97
C LYS A 445 -0.51 -6.19 -6.38
N ILE A 446 0.67 -5.98 -5.80
CA ILE A 446 1.39 -7.04 -5.08
C ILE A 446 0.63 -7.47 -3.82
N LYS A 447 0.09 -6.51 -3.06
CA LYS A 447 -0.76 -6.78 -1.89
C LYS A 447 -2.06 -7.46 -2.29
N SER A 448 -2.58 -7.29 -3.50
CA SER A 448 -3.76 -8.02 -3.97
C SER A 448 -3.47 -9.52 -4.19
N LEU A 449 -2.19 -9.91 -4.26
CA LEU A 449 -1.75 -11.29 -4.15
C LEU A 449 -1.67 -11.75 -2.67
N ASN A 450 -2.29 -11.02 -1.73
CA ASN A 450 -2.26 -11.33 -0.30
C ASN A 450 -2.70 -12.78 -0.06
N GLY A 451 -2.10 -13.41 0.95
CA GLY A 451 -2.27 -14.84 1.21
C GLY A 451 -1.44 -15.74 0.29
N ARG A 452 -0.76 -15.20 -0.75
CA ARG A 452 0.17 -15.98 -1.59
C ARG A 452 1.65 -15.68 -1.35
N TYR A 453 2.04 -14.42 -1.18
CA TYR A 453 3.46 -14.10 -0.99
C TYR A 453 3.61 -13.07 0.14
N PRO A 454 4.36 -13.37 1.21
CA PRO A 454 4.62 -12.39 2.25
C PRO A 454 5.53 -11.29 1.70
N TYR A 455 5.42 -10.10 2.28
CA TYR A 455 6.25 -8.96 1.93
C TYR A 455 6.76 -8.26 3.17
N VAL A 456 7.88 -7.56 3.02
CA VAL A 456 8.52 -6.77 4.06
C VAL A 456 9.06 -5.49 3.45
N TYR A 457 8.92 -4.40 4.18
CA TYR A 457 9.49 -3.12 3.80
C TYR A 457 10.93 -3.04 4.29
N SER A 458 11.76 -2.36 3.51
CA SER A 458 13.15 -2.09 3.87
C SER A 458 13.45 -0.61 3.69
N GLU A 459 14.17 -0.05 4.64
CA GLU A 459 14.54 1.37 4.67
C GLU A 459 15.98 1.53 5.19
N LEU A 460 16.53 2.73 4.99
CA LEU A 460 17.83 3.08 5.56
C LEU A 460 17.70 3.24 7.08
N GLY A 461 18.71 2.81 7.82
CA GLY A 461 18.80 2.98 9.27
C GLY A 461 18.96 4.43 9.71
N TRP A 462 19.15 4.65 11.01
CA TRP A 462 19.20 5.99 11.59
C TRP A 462 20.52 6.30 12.31
N LEU A 463 21.11 5.34 13.03
CA LEU A 463 22.14 5.58 14.05
C LEU A 463 23.43 4.73 13.85
N PRO A 464 24.29 4.97 12.85
CA PRO A 464 24.19 5.95 11.76
C PRO A 464 23.38 5.42 10.58
N GLN A 465 22.92 6.31 9.70
CA GLN A 465 22.20 5.91 8.49
C GLN A 465 23.07 5.16 7.48
N LYS A 466 24.35 5.54 7.35
CA LYS A 466 25.26 4.95 6.36
C LYS A 466 25.61 3.51 6.74
N GLY A 467 25.48 2.58 5.80
CA GLY A 467 25.75 1.16 6.01
C GLY A 467 24.74 0.42 6.89
N HIS A 468 23.65 1.09 7.30
CA HIS A 468 22.63 0.47 8.15
C HIS A 468 21.27 0.47 7.44
N ILE A 469 20.51 -0.59 7.68
CA ILE A 469 19.16 -0.76 7.18
C ILE A 469 18.27 -1.29 8.30
N TYR A 470 16.96 -1.17 8.13
CA TYR A 470 15.99 -1.90 8.94
C TYR A 470 14.86 -2.45 8.08
N PHE A 471 14.15 -3.43 8.64
CA PHE A 471 12.98 -4.03 8.02
C PHE A 471 11.73 -3.71 8.85
N ASP A 472 10.58 -3.62 8.18
CA ASP A 472 9.29 -3.42 8.83
C ASP A 472 8.21 -4.28 8.15
N ALA A 473 7.44 -5.01 8.95
CA ALA A 473 6.45 -5.96 8.45
C ALA A 473 5.17 -5.29 7.94
N LYS A 474 4.89 -4.04 8.34
CA LYS A 474 3.64 -3.34 8.01
C LYS A 474 3.81 -2.27 6.93
N GLY A 475 4.88 -1.48 6.98
CA GLY A 475 5.02 -0.33 6.09
C GLY A 475 6.31 0.45 6.26
N ALA A 476 6.44 1.53 5.51
CA ALA A 476 7.56 2.46 5.59
C ALA A 476 7.16 3.78 6.29
N ASN A 477 8.11 4.54 6.85
CA ASN A 477 7.85 5.87 7.41
C ASN A 477 6.62 5.93 8.35
N HIS A 478 5.64 6.82 8.09
CA HIS A 478 4.45 6.99 8.93
C HIS A 478 3.50 5.78 8.94
N ALA A 479 3.58 4.88 7.95
CA ALA A 479 2.77 3.66 7.91
C ALA A 479 3.53 2.41 8.39
N SER A 480 4.74 2.59 8.92
CA SER A 480 5.51 1.52 9.56
C SER A 480 4.84 1.02 10.83
N TYR A 481 5.13 -0.22 11.22
CA TYR A 481 4.79 -0.73 12.55
C TYR A 481 5.38 0.17 13.64
N LEU A 482 6.59 0.69 13.44
CA LEU A 482 7.22 1.63 14.37
C LEU A 482 6.38 2.87 14.62
N ALA A 483 5.86 3.52 13.59
CA ALA A 483 5.06 4.74 13.74
C ALA A 483 3.71 4.47 14.43
N GLN A 484 3.10 3.31 14.16
CA GLN A 484 1.78 2.95 14.69
C GLN A 484 1.82 2.48 16.15
N SER A 485 2.92 1.86 16.57
CA SER A 485 3.05 1.28 17.91
C SER A 485 3.29 2.33 19.00
N SER A 486 2.68 2.11 20.16
CA SER A 486 3.00 2.86 21.38
C SER A 486 4.43 2.54 21.85
N LEU A 487 5.02 3.40 22.69
CA LEU A 487 6.36 3.12 23.22
C LEU A 487 6.35 1.82 24.04
N LYS A 488 5.37 1.66 24.91
CA LYS A 488 5.19 0.43 25.72
C LYS A 488 5.01 -0.82 24.84
N GLY A 489 4.31 -0.70 23.71
CA GLY A 489 4.18 -1.81 22.76
C GLY A 489 5.50 -2.23 22.10
N LEU A 490 6.45 -1.30 21.93
CA LEU A 490 7.76 -1.60 21.34
C LEU A 490 8.76 -2.15 22.36
N VAL A 491 8.84 -1.54 23.54
CA VAL A 491 9.90 -1.79 24.52
C VAL A 491 9.43 -2.41 25.83
N GLY A 492 8.13 -2.62 26.03
CA GLY A 492 7.58 -3.23 27.24
C GLY A 492 7.28 -2.22 28.36
N GLU A 493 7.35 -2.68 29.60
CA GLU A 493 7.26 -1.79 30.77
C GLU A 493 8.39 -0.75 30.80
N LEU A 494 8.05 0.45 31.31
CA LEU A 494 8.92 1.62 31.30
C LEU A 494 8.96 2.26 32.68
N SER A 495 10.13 2.73 33.09
CA SER A 495 10.28 3.64 34.22
C SER A 495 9.98 5.08 33.82
N ASP A 496 9.14 5.76 34.60
CA ASP A 496 8.88 7.18 34.41
C ASP A 496 9.95 8.03 35.11
N GLU A 497 10.82 8.69 34.33
CA GLU A 497 11.83 9.62 34.83
C GLU A 497 11.61 11.01 34.22
N LYS A 498 10.66 11.75 34.80
CA LYS A 498 10.32 13.11 34.35
C LYS A 498 11.38 14.10 34.80
N HIS A 499 12.06 14.70 33.84
CA HIS A 499 13.02 15.79 34.06
C HIS A 499 12.36 17.13 33.78
N SER A 500 12.63 18.11 34.63
CA SER A 500 12.17 19.48 34.40
C SER A 500 13.16 20.52 34.91
N ARG A 501 13.39 21.57 34.11
CA ARG A 501 14.21 22.72 34.49
C ARG A 501 13.65 24.02 33.90
N PRO A 502 13.90 25.19 34.53
CA PRO A 502 13.54 26.48 33.93
C PRO A 502 14.21 26.69 32.55
N LEU A 503 13.56 27.49 31.70
CA LEU A 503 14.18 27.97 30.46
C LEU A 503 15.41 28.83 30.79
N SER A 504 16.40 28.82 29.89
CA SER A 504 17.58 29.67 30.05
C SER A 504 17.19 31.16 29.99
N ARG A 505 17.95 32.03 30.71
CA ARG A 505 17.69 33.49 30.73
C ARG A 505 17.65 34.12 29.34
N LYS A 506 18.39 33.56 28.38
CA LYS A 506 18.39 33.91 26.96
C LYS A 506 17.89 32.71 26.15
N SER A 507 16.63 32.35 26.33
CA SER A 507 16.06 31.16 25.69
C SER A 507 16.16 31.23 24.17
N LYS A 508 16.67 30.12 23.60
CA LYS A 508 16.87 29.92 22.17
C LYS A 508 16.14 28.67 21.73
N VAL A 509 15.58 28.74 20.52
CA VAL A 509 14.83 27.65 19.90
C VAL A 509 15.39 27.39 18.52
N LEU A 510 15.63 26.13 18.19
CA LEU A 510 16.04 25.70 16.86
C LEU A 510 14.82 25.31 16.03
N LEU A 511 14.63 25.91 14.86
CA LEU A 511 13.75 25.43 13.81
C LEU A 511 14.59 24.70 12.75
N ALA A 512 14.49 23.38 12.71
CA ALA A 512 15.16 22.55 11.73
C ALA A 512 14.24 22.33 10.51
N LEU A 513 14.58 22.97 9.40
CA LEU A 513 13.85 22.91 8.14
C LEU A 513 14.21 21.65 7.34
N GLN A 514 13.21 21.07 6.67
CA GLN A 514 13.39 19.94 5.75
C GLN A 514 13.73 20.40 4.32
N LEU A 515 14.16 19.50 3.43
CA LEU A 515 14.27 19.80 2.00
C LEU A 515 12.89 20.07 1.37
N PRO A 516 12.70 21.15 0.58
CA PRO A 516 11.43 21.36 -0.14
C PRO A 516 11.10 20.21 -1.09
N GLY A 517 9.87 19.68 -0.99
CA GLY A 517 9.42 18.52 -1.75
C GLY A 517 9.82 17.15 -1.19
N ASP A 518 10.39 17.10 0.02
CA ASP A 518 10.62 15.85 0.74
C ASP A 518 9.30 15.10 0.99
N THR A 519 9.33 13.76 0.93
CA THR A 519 8.13 12.91 1.10
C THR A 519 7.51 13.01 2.50
N THR A 520 8.29 13.45 3.51
CA THR A 520 7.80 13.75 4.87
C THR A 520 6.96 15.02 4.96
N LEU A 521 6.92 15.82 3.88
CA LEU A 521 6.08 17.02 3.73
C LEU A 521 4.77 16.73 2.97
N SER A 522 4.42 15.45 2.74
CA SER A 522 3.17 15.12 2.03
C SER A 522 1.94 15.54 2.84
N PRO A 523 0.81 15.93 2.21
CA PRO A 523 -0.39 16.37 2.94
C PRO A 523 -0.93 15.36 3.96
N GLU A 524 -0.71 14.06 3.71
CA GLU A 524 -1.12 12.96 4.59
C GLU A 524 -0.25 12.86 5.85
N SER A 525 1.02 13.31 5.76
CA SER A 525 1.99 13.28 6.85
C SER A 525 2.27 14.65 7.47
N TYR A 526 1.85 15.74 6.81
CA TYR A 526 2.15 17.12 7.17
C TYR A 526 0.88 17.98 7.11
N PRO A 527 0.27 18.32 8.26
CA PRO A 527 -1.00 19.04 8.32
C PRO A 527 -0.89 20.54 7.98
N LEU A 528 0.31 21.02 7.64
CA LEU A 528 0.58 22.43 7.39
C LEU A 528 0.79 22.63 5.89
N GLN A 529 -0.17 23.24 5.20
CA GLN A 529 -0.05 23.59 3.76
C GLN A 529 0.99 24.70 3.49
N TYR A 530 1.94 24.91 4.40
CA TYR A 530 2.91 25.99 4.42
C TYR A 530 4.19 25.63 3.67
N GLY A 531 4.69 26.56 2.86
CA GLY A 531 6.09 26.54 2.45
C GLY A 531 7.00 26.89 3.63
N HIS A 532 8.30 26.72 3.46
CA HIS A 532 9.27 26.98 4.52
C HIS A 532 9.30 28.44 4.97
N GLN A 533 9.02 29.40 4.09
CA GLN A 533 8.88 30.81 4.47
C GLN A 533 7.69 31.00 5.42
N GLU A 534 6.53 30.48 5.03
CA GLU A 534 5.30 30.54 5.83
C GLU A 534 5.46 29.80 7.16
N LEU A 535 6.20 28.67 7.18
CA LEU A 535 6.52 27.94 8.41
C LEU A 535 7.39 28.77 9.36
N ILE A 536 8.42 29.45 8.85
CA ILE A 536 9.27 30.34 9.66
C ILE A 536 8.43 31.44 10.29
N GLU A 537 7.55 32.08 9.50
CA GLU A 537 6.66 33.14 9.97
C GLU A 537 5.65 32.63 11.00
N TYR A 538 5.04 31.47 10.75
CA TYR A 538 4.13 30.80 11.69
C TYR A 538 4.82 30.51 13.03
N VAL A 539 5.99 29.87 13.01
CA VAL A 539 6.73 29.51 14.23
C VAL A 539 7.12 30.78 14.99
N ARG A 540 7.61 31.80 14.29
CA ARG A 540 7.94 33.08 14.93
C ARG A 540 6.72 33.76 15.55
N GLY A 541 5.56 33.70 14.89
CA GLY A 541 4.30 34.20 15.43
C GLY A 541 3.76 33.40 16.62
N SER A 542 4.12 32.11 16.72
CA SER A 542 3.58 31.20 17.73
C SER A 542 4.38 31.15 19.03
N ILE A 543 5.66 31.48 19.02
CA ILE A 543 6.53 31.40 20.20
C ILE A 543 6.73 32.78 20.87
N PRO A 544 7.00 32.86 22.19
CA PRO A 544 7.12 34.12 22.92
C PRO A 544 8.17 35.10 22.36
N ASN A 545 7.87 36.40 22.39
CA ASN A 545 8.71 37.47 21.82
C ASN A 545 10.09 37.62 22.49
N ASN A 546 10.26 37.10 23.70
CA ASN A 546 11.55 37.12 24.39
C ASN A 546 12.52 36.03 23.90
N VAL A 547 12.02 34.97 23.25
CA VAL A 547 12.77 33.79 22.77
C VAL A 547 13.43 34.05 21.42
N GLU A 548 14.72 33.73 21.27
CA GLU A 548 15.46 33.81 19.99
C GLU A 548 15.19 32.57 19.12
N LEU A 549 14.81 32.77 17.85
CA LEU A 549 14.60 31.69 16.88
C LEU A 549 15.85 31.52 16.00
N ILE A 550 16.40 30.32 16.00
CA ILE A 550 17.54 29.91 15.18
C ILE A 550 17.02 28.98 14.08
N ILE A 551 17.27 29.31 12.82
CA ILE A 551 16.80 28.51 11.68
C ILE A 551 17.97 27.73 11.11
N ARG A 552 17.85 26.41 11.06
CA ARG A 552 18.81 25.54 10.35
C ARG A 552 18.16 24.96 9.11
N LYS A 553 18.73 25.28 7.95
CA LYS A 553 18.32 24.72 6.66
C LYS A 553 18.81 23.29 6.50
N HIS A 554 18.10 22.51 5.69
CA HIS A 554 18.63 21.22 5.23
C HIS A 554 19.91 21.44 4.40
N PRO A 555 20.97 20.61 4.52
CA PRO A 555 22.24 20.83 3.81
C PRO A 555 22.13 20.91 2.28
N ARG A 556 21.11 20.25 1.71
CA ARG A 556 20.81 20.26 0.27
C ARG A 556 19.87 21.38 -0.16
N ASP A 557 19.32 22.14 0.78
CA ASP A 557 18.39 23.22 0.49
C ASP A 557 19.14 24.49 0.05
N LYS A 558 18.93 24.87 -1.21
CA LYS A 558 19.54 26.05 -1.84
C LYS A 558 18.65 27.28 -1.82
N ASN A 559 17.44 27.19 -1.27
CA ASN A 559 16.52 28.32 -1.24
C ASN A 559 16.98 29.37 -0.23
N GLU A 560 16.57 30.61 -0.48
CA GLU A 560 16.75 31.73 0.45
C GLU A 560 15.40 32.07 1.09
N TYR A 561 15.42 32.35 2.39
CA TYR A 561 14.24 32.71 3.17
C TYR A 561 14.44 34.10 3.77
N ASP A 562 13.43 34.96 3.65
CA ASP A 562 13.48 36.33 4.14
C ASP A 562 13.15 36.37 5.63
N ILE A 563 14.14 36.75 6.44
CA ILE A 563 13.98 36.94 7.89
C ILE A 563 14.12 38.40 8.30
N SER A 564 14.31 39.33 7.35
CA SER A 564 14.65 40.74 7.62
C SER A 564 13.59 41.47 8.46
N LYS A 565 12.32 41.08 8.30
CA LYS A 565 11.17 41.65 9.02
C LYS A 565 10.88 40.94 10.35
N LEU A 566 11.59 39.85 10.66
CA LEU A 566 11.33 39.03 11.83
C LEU A 566 12.29 39.37 12.97
N ARG A 567 11.74 39.68 14.14
CA ARG A 567 12.54 40.04 15.33
C ARG A 567 13.18 38.80 15.97
N LYS A 568 14.44 38.93 16.40
CA LYS A 568 15.21 37.86 17.08
C LYS A 568 15.22 36.52 16.32
N VAL A 569 15.41 36.60 15.01
CA VAL A 569 15.56 35.44 14.13
C VAL A 569 16.94 35.48 13.49
N LYS A 570 17.63 34.33 13.43
CA LYS A 570 18.89 34.18 12.69
C LYS A 570 19.02 32.81 12.07
N PHE A 571 19.87 32.70 11.05
CA PHE A 571 20.29 31.40 10.52
C PHE A 571 21.40 30.80 11.37
N ASP A 572 21.33 29.50 11.58
CA ASP A 572 22.46 28.69 12.02
C ASP A 572 23.48 28.55 10.88
N ARG A 573 24.76 28.69 11.22
CA ARG A 573 25.90 28.53 10.31
C ARG A 573 26.90 27.48 10.83
N GLY A 574 26.57 26.77 11.90
CA GLY A 574 27.41 25.71 12.44
C GLY A 574 27.49 24.48 11.54
N GLU A 575 28.63 23.78 11.58
CA GLU A 575 28.83 22.55 10.81
C GLU A 575 28.02 21.38 11.40
N SER A 576 28.06 21.21 12.73
CA SER A 576 27.34 20.16 13.44
C SER A 576 26.00 20.66 14.01
N ILE A 577 24.97 19.82 13.98
CA ILE A 577 23.67 20.15 14.59
C ILE A 577 23.69 19.94 16.10
N SER A 578 24.49 18.99 16.59
CA SER A 578 24.72 18.75 18.02
C SER A 578 25.22 20.02 18.75
N ASP A 579 26.07 20.82 18.11
CA ASP A 579 26.58 22.08 18.70
C ASP A 579 25.46 23.05 19.05
N VAL A 580 24.45 23.15 18.17
CA VAL A 580 23.30 24.02 18.39
C VAL A 580 22.34 23.40 19.40
N LEU A 581 22.13 22.08 19.35
CA LEU A 581 21.29 21.35 20.30
C LEU A 581 21.77 21.50 21.75
N ASN A 582 23.08 21.65 21.98
CA ASN A 582 23.66 21.88 23.32
C ASN A 582 23.37 23.26 23.91
N VAL A 583 22.93 24.24 23.12
CA VAL A 583 22.77 25.64 23.56
C VAL A 583 21.35 26.19 23.40
N VAL A 584 20.40 25.36 22.99
CA VAL A 584 18.97 25.70 22.86
C VAL A 584 18.15 25.05 23.98
N ASP A 585 16.99 25.62 24.30
CA ASP A 585 16.05 25.00 25.24
C ASP A 585 15.02 24.10 24.53
N SER A 586 14.78 24.36 23.24
CA SER A 586 13.83 23.60 22.44
C SER A 586 14.27 23.47 20.98
N ILE A 587 13.80 22.40 20.33
CA ILE A 587 13.82 22.24 18.89
C ILE A 587 12.39 22.10 18.35
N ILE A 588 12.15 22.65 17.17
CA ILE A 588 10.96 22.46 16.35
C ILE A 588 11.43 21.84 15.03
N SER A 589 10.84 20.72 14.63
CA SER A 589 11.19 20.05 13.38
C SER A 589 9.98 19.37 12.72
N VAL A 590 10.03 19.23 11.40
CA VAL A 590 9.08 18.41 10.64
C VAL A 590 9.66 17.03 10.47
N ASN A 591 8.90 15.99 10.83
CA ASN A 591 9.31 14.56 10.88
C ASN A 591 10.67 14.23 10.23
N SER A 592 11.76 14.45 10.96
CA SER A 592 13.14 14.40 10.47
C SER A 592 14.02 13.58 11.41
N THR A 593 15.08 12.97 10.87
CA THR A 593 16.08 12.22 11.63
C THR A 593 16.80 13.08 12.67
N VAL A 594 16.81 14.41 12.48
CA VAL A 594 17.29 15.39 13.46
C VAL A 594 16.61 15.24 14.82
N VAL A 595 15.35 14.78 14.84
CA VAL A 595 14.61 14.53 16.08
C VAL A 595 15.28 13.43 16.92
N LEU A 596 15.83 12.39 16.29
CA LEU A 596 16.53 11.31 17.00
C LEU A 596 17.84 11.79 17.64
N GLU A 597 18.53 12.74 17.01
CA GLU A 597 19.70 13.37 17.60
C GLU A 597 19.29 14.27 18.77
N ALA A 598 18.25 15.07 18.59
CA ALA A 598 17.68 15.92 19.64
C ALA A 598 17.22 15.15 20.89
N MET A 599 16.77 13.90 20.74
CA MET A 599 16.37 13.04 21.88
C MET A 599 17.52 12.76 22.86
N LYS A 600 18.79 12.91 22.44
CA LYS A 600 19.97 12.75 23.30
C LYS A 600 20.26 13.98 24.16
N HIS A 601 19.55 15.08 23.94
CA HIS A 601 19.76 16.35 24.63
C HIS A 601 18.61 16.70 25.58
N ASP A 602 18.94 17.51 26.59
CA ASP A 602 18.04 17.94 27.66
C ASP A 602 17.19 19.15 27.25
N ILE A 603 16.36 18.95 26.21
CA ILE A 603 15.55 19.98 25.54
C ILE A 603 14.09 19.54 25.29
N ASN A 604 13.21 20.51 25.08
CA ASN A 604 11.87 20.26 24.55
C ASN A 604 11.96 19.96 23.05
N ILE A 605 11.18 18.99 22.57
CA ILE A 605 11.17 18.59 21.17
C ILE A 605 9.74 18.72 20.66
N TYR A 606 9.50 19.72 19.80
CA TYR A 606 8.21 19.95 19.14
C TYR A 606 8.29 19.40 17.73
N THR A 607 7.27 18.62 17.35
CA THR A 607 7.26 17.94 16.05
C THR A 607 5.99 18.23 15.29
N PHE A 608 6.15 18.57 14.00
CA PHE A 608 5.07 18.60 13.04
C PHE A 608 5.06 17.32 12.21
N GLY A 609 3.86 16.82 11.94
CA GLY A 609 3.63 15.68 11.08
C GLY A 609 3.78 14.32 11.76
N ILE A 610 3.43 13.27 11.03
CA ILE A 610 3.40 11.89 11.52
C ILE A 610 4.68 11.16 11.13
N GLY A 611 5.33 10.50 12.10
CA GLY A 611 6.60 9.81 11.94
C GLY A 611 6.85 8.66 12.91
N ILE A 612 8.07 8.11 12.90
CA ILE A 612 8.42 6.93 13.71
C ILE A 612 8.34 7.17 15.22
N PHE A 613 8.41 8.43 15.66
CA PHE A 613 8.30 8.83 17.07
C PHE A 613 6.88 9.28 17.46
N SER A 614 5.92 9.30 16.53
CA SER A 614 4.52 9.57 16.83
C SER A 614 3.94 8.50 17.77
N ASN A 615 2.90 8.87 18.53
CA ASN A 615 2.20 8.00 19.49
C ASN A 615 3.07 7.43 20.64
N LYS A 616 4.21 8.05 20.96
CA LYS A 616 5.13 7.56 22.02
C LYS A 616 5.32 8.51 23.19
N LYS A 617 4.77 9.72 23.10
CA LYS A 617 4.95 10.79 24.10
C LYS A 617 6.43 11.14 24.35
N LEU A 618 7.26 11.01 23.32
CA LEU A 618 8.69 11.37 23.34
C LEU A 618 8.93 12.84 22.94
N THR A 619 8.00 13.37 22.16
CA THR A 619 7.96 14.72 21.62
C THR A 619 6.60 15.35 21.92
N ILE A 620 6.52 16.67 21.79
CA ILE A 620 5.30 17.45 21.89
C ILE A 620 4.72 17.56 20.47
N ASP A 621 3.62 16.85 20.23
CA ASP A 621 2.98 16.79 18.92
C ASP A 621 2.24 18.09 18.62
N CYS A 622 2.61 18.73 17.50
CA CYS A 622 2.01 19.97 17.01
C CYS A 622 1.21 19.74 15.72
N SER A 623 0.83 18.50 15.43
CA SER A 623 0.14 18.12 14.18
C SER A 623 -1.36 18.45 14.21
N SER A 624 -1.99 18.36 15.38
CA SER A 624 -3.44 18.60 15.55
C SER A 624 -3.78 19.79 16.44
N ILE A 625 -2.76 20.40 17.09
CA ILE A 625 -2.92 21.49 18.05
C ILE A 625 -1.91 22.59 17.71
N CYS A 626 -2.32 23.86 17.82
CA CYS A 626 -1.47 25.01 17.54
C CYS A 626 -0.24 25.05 18.45
N LEU A 627 0.94 25.37 17.89
CA LEU A 627 2.20 25.43 18.64
C LEU A 627 2.13 26.34 19.87
N SER A 628 1.42 27.47 19.78
CA SER A 628 1.24 28.41 20.89
C SER A 628 0.48 27.81 22.08
N GLU A 629 -0.44 26.86 21.85
CA GLU A 629 -1.26 26.24 22.90
C GLU A 629 -0.50 25.15 23.66
N VAL A 630 0.46 24.50 23.01
CA VAL A 630 1.29 23.44 23.60
C VAL A 630 2.69 23.93 24.01
N TRP A 631 2.97 25.22 23.85
CA TRP A 631 4.26 25.82 24.21
C TRP A 631 4.49 25.74 25.73
N LEU A 632 5.67 25.26 26.13
CA LEU A 632 6.02 25.10 27.54
C LEU A 632 6.94 26.24 28.00
N ASN A 633 6.65 26.79 29.18
CA ASN A 633 7.47 27.84 29.80
C ASN A 633 8.68 27.30 30.59
N LYS A 634 8.96 26.00 30.46
CA LYS A 634 10.06 25.27 31.08
C LYS A 634 10.46 24.12 30.16
N VAL A 635 11.65 23.56 30.36
CA VAL A 635 12.03 22.30 29.72
C VAL A 635 11.40 21.16 30.52
N GLU A 636 10.72 20.24 29.84
CA GLU A 636 10.09 19.05 30.43
C GLU A 636 10.10 17.88 29.44
N TYR A 637 10.62 16.73 29.87
CA TYR A 637 10.66 15.49 29.07
C TYR A 637 10.90 14.27 29.96
N ASN A 638 10.71 13.07 29.40
CA ASN A 638 11.07 11.81 30.06
C ASN A 638 12.37 11.28 29.45
N LYS A 639 13.44 11.25 30.25
CA LYS A 639 14.79 10.87 29.78
C LYS A 639 14.88 9.36 29.54
N SER A 640 14.41 8.56 30.49
CA SER A 640 14.37 7.10 30.38
C SER A 640 13.62 6.65 29.11
N HIS A 641 12.44 7.22 28.82
CA HIS A 641 11.67 6.88 27.63
C HIS A 641 12.39 7.19 26.32
N ARG A 642 13.08 8.33 26.25
CA ARG A 642 13.90 8.70 25.07
C ARG A 642 15.04 7.71 24.88
N GLN A 643 15.73 7.35 25.97
CA GLN A 643 16.83 6.38 25.94
C GLN A 643 16.36 5.00 25.48
N GLU A 644 15.28 4.47 26.07
CA GLU A 644 14.71 3.17 25.69
C GLU A 644 14.30 3.12 24.22
N PHE A 645 13.72 4.20 23.69
CA PHE A 645 13.37 4.27 22.28
C PHE A 645 14.61 4.25 21.37
N LEU A 646 15.65 5.04 21.70
CA LEU A 646 16.90 5.06 20.94
C LEU A 646 17.62 3.70 20.99
N ASP A 647 17.62 3.03 22.14
CA ASP A 647 18.20 1.70 22.31
C ASP A 647 17.40 0.62 21.59
N TYR A 648 16.10 0.81 21.41
CA TYR A 648 15.29 -0.08 20.59
C TYR A 648 15.60 0.12 19.10
N LEU A 649 15.67 1.36 18.62
CA LEU A 649 16.02 1.65 17.22
C LEU A 649 17.40 1.13 16.85
N SER A 650 18.38 1.25 17.76
CA SER A 650 19.75 0.78 17.54
C SER A 650 19.83 -0.74 17.39
N LYS A 651 19.05 -1.51 18.16
CA LYS A 651 18.92 -2.97 18.00
C LYS A 651 18.13 -3.39 16.75
N LEU A 652 17.17 -2.57 16.33
CA LEU A 652 16.30 -2.90 15.20
C LEU A 652 16.99 -2.70 13.85
N GLN A 653 17.89 -1.74 13.73
CA GLN A 653 18.71 -1.57 12.54
C GLN A 653 19.89 -2.55 12.54
N LEU A 654 20.36 -2.94 11.37
CA LEU A 654 21.52 -3.80 11.21
C LEU A 654 22.53 -3.19 10.24
N ASN A 655 23.82 -3.42 10.54
CA ASN A 655 24.90 -3.09 9.64
C ASN A 655 25.01 -4.15 8.54
N VAL A 656 24.85 -3.74 7.29
CA VAL A 656 24.82 -4.67 6.15
C VAL A 656 26.16 -5.33 5.87
N LYS A 657 27.28 -4.73 6.27
CA LYS A 657 28.62 -5.32 6.11
C LYS A 657 28.85 -6.43 7.13
N ASP A 658 28.40 -6.21 8.36
CA ASP A 658 28.61 -7.13 9.47
C ASP A 658 27.83 -8.44 9.24
N ILE A 659 26.56 -8.34 8.84
CA ILE A 659 25.75 -9.53 8.48
C ILE A 659 26.26 -10.23 7.21
N TYR A 660 26.77 -9.48 6.22
CA TYR A 660 27.36 -10.08 5.01
C TYR A 660 28.58 -10.95 5.34
N GLY A 661 29.40 -10.50 6.31
CA GLY A 661 30.58 -11.21 6.77
C GLY A 661 30.33 -12.26 7.85
N SER A 662 29.15 -12.30 8.47
CA SER A 662 28.82 -13.24 9.55
C SER A 662 28.67 -14.68 9.04
N GLU A 663 28.90 -15.68 9.91
CA GLU A 663 28.67 -17.11 9.63
C GLU A 663 27.20 -17.54 9.83
N ASN A 664 26.46 -16.85 10.68
CA ASN A 664 25.08 -17.15 11.03
C ASN A 664 24.28 -15.83 11.23
N VAL A 665 23.06 -15.91 11.75
CA VAL A 665 22.20 -14.73 12.06
C VAL A 665 22.38 -14.21 13.49
N GLU A 666 23.37 -14.71 14.22
CA GLU A 666 23.59 -14.37 15.62
C GLU A 666 23.98 -12.90 15.79
N GLY A 667 23.31 -12.22 16.74
CA GLY A 667 23.48 -10.78 16.96
C GLY A 667 22.60 -9.90 16.07
N PHE A 668 21.94 -10.45 15.04
CA PHE A 668 21.07 -9.72 14.12
C PHE A 668 19.59 -10.09 14.26
N GLU A 669 19.24 -10.94 15.22
CA GLU A 669 17.93 -11.58 15.25
C GLU A 669 16.79 -10.57 15.41
N VAL A 670 16.94 -9.58 16.29
CA VAL A 670 15.93 -8.54 16.50
C VAL A 670 15.70 -7.73 15.21
N SER A 671 16.77 -7.44 14.47
CA SER A 671 16.71 -6.68 13.21
C SER A 671 16.09 -7.48 12.06
N LEU A 672 16.24 -8.81 12.07
CA LEU A 672 15.71 -9.72 11.06
C LEU A 672 14.29 -10.22 11.37
N TYR A 673 13.85 -10.07 12.62
CA TYR A 673 12.54 -10.51 13.08
C TYR A 673 11.36 -10.05 12.19
N PRO A 674 11.31 -8.79 11.68
CA PRO A 674 10.22 -8.36 10.81
C PRO A 674 10.06 -9.21 9.53
N ILE A 675 11.16 -9.74 8.98
CA ILE A 675 11.12 -10.63 7.81
C ILE A 675 10.44 -11.94 8.19
N VAL A 676 10.87 -12.55 9.30
CA VAL A 676 10.33 -13.83 9.79
C VAL A 676 8.86 -13.69 10.17
N GLN A 677 8.51 -12.59 10.84
CA GLN A 677 7.12 -12.26 11.18
C GLN A 677 6.23 -12.22 9.92
N SER A 678 6.62 -11.48 8.89
CA SER A 678 5.85 -11.42 7.64
C SER A 678 5.64 -12.80 7.00
N VAL A 679 6.65 -13.67 7.02
CA VAL A 679 6.55 -15.02 6.47
C VAL A 679 5.61 -15.91 7.28
N LEU A 680 5.71 -15.86 8.62
CA LEU A 680 4.88 -16.69 9.50
C LEU A 680 3.39 -16.32 9.41
N SER A 681 3.06 -15.02 9.36
CA SER A 681 1.66 -14.58 9.28
C SER A 681 0.96 -15.10 8.02
N VAL A 682 1.60 -15.05 6.85
CA VAL A 682 1.01 -15.59 5.60
C VAL A 682 0.93 -17.12 5.61
N ARG A 683 1.87 -17.82 6.26
CA ARG A 683 1.81 -19.29 6.41
C ARG A 683 0.62 -19.74 7.25
N ALA A 684 0.34 -19.00 8.33
CA ALA A 684 -0.79 -19.29 9.20
C ALA A 684 -2.12 -19.11 8.46
N GLU A 685 -2.28 -18.02 7.70
CA GLU A 685 -3.46 -17.79 6.84
C GLU A 685 -3.66 -18.88 5.78
N ARG A 686 -2.59 -19.30 5.08
CA ARG A 686 -2.65 -20.33 4.03
C ARG A 686 -3.09 -21.70 4.51
N THR A 687 -2.67 -22.05 5.72
CA THR A 687 -3.01 -23.33 6.34
C THR A 687 -4.53 -23.51 6.48
N LEU A 688 -5.27 -22.39 6.56
CA LEU A 688 -6.73 -22.33 6.62
C LEU A 688 -7.40 -22.22 5.25
N ILE A 689 -6.89 -21.36 4.34
CA ILE A 689 -7.51 -21.14 3.01
C ILE A 689 -7.55 -22.42 2.14
N LYS A 690 -6.60 -23.35 2.33
CA LYS A 690 -6.63 -24.66 1.63
C LYS A 690 -7.94 -25.43 1.87
N GLU A 691 -8.69 -25.19 2.95
CA GLU A 691 -9.97 -25.86 3.22
C GLU A 691 -11.12 -25.35 2.35
N GLU A 692 -11.10 -24.08 1.92
CA GLU A 692 -12.14 -23.54 1.04
C GLU A 692 -11.95 -23.97 -0.42
N LEU A 693 -10.69 -24.03 -0.88
CA LEU A 693 -10.37 -24.40 -2.26
C LEU A 693 -10.51 -25.90 -2.55
N VAL A 694 -10.25 -26.78 -1.56
CA VAL A 694 -10.41 -28.24 -1.72
C VAL A 694 -11.87 -28.65 -1.93
N LYS A 695 -12.85 -27.83 -1.54
CA LYS A 695 -14.27 -28.05 -1.89
C LYS A 695 -14.63 -27.61 -3.31
N VAL A 696 -13.76 -26.89 -4.02
CA VAL A 696 -14.09 -26.25 -5.32
C VAL A 696 -13.25 -26.81 -6.47
N SER A 697 -12.13 -27.51 -6.22
CA SER A 697 -11.20 -27.91 -7.28
C SER A 697 -11.19 -29.42 -7.57
N ASN A 698 -12.28 -29.97 -8.09
CA ASN A 698 -12.20 -31.11 -9.01
C ASN A 698 -12.42 -30.56 -10.41
N ASP A 699 -11.32 -30.20 -11.08
CA ASP A 699 -11.13 -30.26 -12.54
C ASP A 699 -9.95 -29.38 -12.94
N THR A 700 -8.82 -29.98 -13.35
CA THR A 700 -8.03 -29.53 -14.51
C THR A 700 -6.85 -30.43 -14.84
N VAL A 701 -6.64 -30.58 -16.15
CA VAL A 701 -5.74 -31.51 -16.84
C VAL A 701 -4.33 -30.92 -17.03
N ASN A 702 -3.33 -31.79 -16.88
CA ASN A 702 -1.89 -31.54 -17.04
C ASN A 702 -1.45 -31.38 -18.52
N LEU A 703 -0.53 -30.45 -18.81
CA LEU A 703 0.29 -30.45 -20.03
C LEU A 703 1.77 -30.13 -19.75
N LYS A 704 2.67 -30.93 -20.33
CA LYS A 704 4.15 -30.93 -20.12
C LYS A 704 4.91 -29.96 -21.04
N PRO A 705 6.13 -29.51 -20.67
CA PRO A 705 6.95 -28.57 -21.45
C PRO A 705 7.95 -29.26 -22.40
N LEU A 706 8.33 -28.57 -23.49
CA LEU A 706 9.33 -29.02 -24.49
C LEU A 706 10.55 -28.07 -24.56
N GLU A 707 11.73 -28.68 -24.61
CA GLU A 707 13.08 -28.11 -24.47
C GLU A 707 13.61 -27.32 -25.70
N LYS A 708 14.61 -26.44 -25.46
CA LYS A 708 15.35 -25.69 -26.50
C LYS A 708 16.78 -26.23 -26.68
N LYS A 709 17.21 -26.44 -27.94
CA LYS A 709 18.61 -26.72 -28.34
C LYS A 709 19.37 -25.47 -28.80
N VAL A 710 20.66 -25.43 -28.46
CA VAL A 710 21.68 -24.39 -28.74
C VAL A 710 22.48 -24.70 -30.02
N SER A 711 22.98 -23.69 -30.75
CA SER A 711 23.95 -23.88 -31.86
C SER A 711 25.12 -22.86 -31.86
N LYS A 712 26.31 -23.36 -32.27
CA LYS A 712 27.67 -22.77 -32.21
C LYS A 712 27.99 -21.72 -33.30
N LYS A 713 28.94 -20.82 -33.00
CA LYS A 713 29.52 -19.75 -33.87
C LYS A 713 30.64 -20.27 -34.79
N VAL A 714 30.75 -19.69 -36.00
CA VAL A 714 31.88 -19.82 -36.95
C VAL A 714 32.41 -18.42 -37.32
N GLU A 715 33.73 -18.25 -37.38
CA GLU A 715 34.47 -17.01 -37.67
C GLU A 715 34.63 -16.77 -39.20
N MET A 716 34.57 -15.49 -39.67
CA MET A 716 34.80 -15.14 -41.09
C MET A 716 35.72 -13.91 -41.29
N LYS A 717 36.59 -14.01 -42.31
CA LYS A 717 37.60 -13.02 -42.79
C LYS A 717 37.00 -11.66 -43.21
N ARG A 718 37.81 -10.60 -43.07
CA ARG A 718 37.45 -9.16 -43.23
C ARG A 718 37.17 -8.76 -44.70
N ILE A 719 35.90 -8.65 -45.09
CA ILE A 719 35.44 -7.99 -46.35
C ILE A 719 34.99 -6.56 -46.03
N SER A 720 35.29 -5.58 -46.90
CA SER A 720 34.91 -4.16 -46.69
C SER A 720 33.51 -3.82 -47.22
N ARG A 721 32.86 -2.81 -46.61
CA ARG A 721 31.47 -2.43 -46.91
C ARG A 721 31.25 -1.92 -48.34
N LYS A 722 32.14 -1.07 -48.87
CA LYS A 722 32.01 -0.51 -50.24
C LYS A 722 32.06 -1.61 -51.30
N VAL A 723 32.90 -2.62 -51.09
CA VAL A 723 33.03 -3.79 -51.98
C VAL A 723 31.74 -4.61 -51.99
N LEU A 724 31.16 -4.87 -50.81
CA LEU A 724 29.89 -5.60 -50.69
C LEU A 724 28.71 -4.89 -51.36
N ILE A 725 28.62 -3.56 -51.26
CA ILE A 725 27.56 -2.78 -51.93
C ILE A 725 27.70 -2.88 -53.45
N ASN A 726 28.91 -2.69 -53.99
CA ASN A 726 29.18 -2.77 -55.43
C ASN A 726 28.95 -4.19 -56.00
N LEU A 727 29.35 -5.23 -55.26
CA LEU A 727 29.07 -6.63 -55.63
C LEU A 727 27.57 -6.93 -55.62
N TYR A 728 26.81 -6.36 -54.69
CA TYR A 728 25.36 -6.58 -54.62
C TYR A 728 24.61 -5.84 -55.75
N SER A 729 25.09 -4.67 -56.19
CA SER A 729 24.47 -3.92 -57.29
C SER A 729 24.67 -4.54 -58.67
N LYS A 730 25.60 -5.50 -58.84
CA LYS A 730 25.86 -6.19 -60.11
C LYS A 730 25.09 -7.51 -60.20
N LYS A 731 24.34 -7.70 -61.29
CA LYS A 731 23.44 -8.87 -61.50
C LYS A 731 24.14 -10.23 -61.31
N LYS A 732 25.37 -10.39 -61.80
CA LYS A 732 26.15 -11.64 -61.69
C LYS A 732 26.63 -11.98 -60.26
N THR A 733 26.88 -10.97 -59.41
CA THR A 733 27.46 -11.16 -58.06
C THR A 733 26.46 -10.95 -56.93
N ARG A 734 25.23 -10.52 -57.24
CA ARG A 734 24.16 -10.19 -56.28
C ARG A 734 23.80 -11.34 -55.35
N ILE A 735 23.71 -12.57 -55.85
CA ILE A 735 23.36 -13.76 -55.05
C ILE A 735 24.47 -14.07 -54.03
N ILE A 736 25.73 -14.00 -54.46
CA ILE A 736 26.90 -14.28 -53.62
C ILE A 736 27.04 -13.19 -52.55
N ALA A 737 26.97 -11.92 -52.94
CA ALA A 737 27.00 -10.80 -52.01
C ALA A 737 25.82 -10.87 -51.01
N GLY A 738 24.63 -11.26 -51.47
CA GLY A 738 23.45 -11.48 -50.62
C GLY A 738 23.69 -12.54 -49.54
N LYS A 739 24.28 -13.69 -49.89
CA LYS A 739 24.66 -14.76 -48.94
C LYS A 739 25.73 -14.31 -47.93
N ILE A 740 26.66 -13.44 -48.33
CA ILE A 740 27.67 -12.91 -47.41
C ILE A 740 27.05 -11.93 -46.41
N ILE A 741 26.11 -11.09 -46.85
CA ILE A 741 25.42 -10.09 -46.02
C ILE A 741 24.39 -10.75 -45.07
N SER A 742 23.86 -11.93 -45.42
CA SER A 742 22.96 -12.68 -44.55
C SER A 742 23.65 -13.27 -43.32
N ASN A 743 24.98 -13.37 -43.31
CA ASN A 743 25.75 -13.80 -42.13
C ASN A 743 25.65 -12.76 -41.00
N ARG A 744 25.21 -13.21 -39.81
CA ARG A 744 24.97 -12.36 -38.63
C ARG A 744 26.20 -11.58 -38.16
N LEU A 745 27.40 -12.17 -38.21
CA LEU A 745 28.64 -11.54 -37.75
C LEU A 745 29.10 -10.45 -38.73
N VAL A 746 29.02 -10.73 -40.03
CA VAL A 746 29.32 -9.75 -41.09
C VAL A 746 28.35 -8.57 -41.02
N ARG A 747 27.05 -8.87 -40.87
CA ARG A 747 26.01 -7.87 -40.74
C ARG A 747 26.23 -6.94 -39.54
N SER A 748 26.52 -7.53 -38.38
CA SER A 748 26.80 -6.79 -37.14
C SER A 748 28.04 -5.90 -37.29
N LYS A 749 29.14 -6.45 -37.81
CA LYS A 749 30.42 -5.74 -37.91
C LYS A 749 30.41 -4.58 -38.91
N LEU A 750 29.79 -4.77 -40.08
CA LEU A 750 29.84 -3.78 -41.17
C LEU A 750 28.68 -2.78 -41.15
N PHE A 751 27.52 -3.18 -40.63
CA PHE A 751 26.29 -2.39 -40.68
C PHE A 751 25.69 -2.12 -39.30
N GLY A 752 26.27 -2.65 -38.21
CA GLY A 752 25.74 -2.52 -36.85
C GLY A 752 25.54 -1.08 -36.41
N HIS A 753 26.53 -0.22 -36.64
CA HIS A 753 26.50 1.21 -36.27
C HIS A 753 25.65 2.10 -37.18
N TYR A 754 25.13 1.57 -38.29
CA TYR A 754 24.38 2.37 -39.23
C TYR A 754 23.02 2.80 -38.68
N LEU A 755 22.63 4.05 -38.92
CA LEU A 755 21.50 4.73 -38.28
C LEU A 755 21.68 4.96 -36.76
N ASN A 756 22.59 4.25 -36.07
CA ASN A 756 22.74 4.38 -34.61
C ASN A 756 23.26 5.76 -34.17
N ASN A 757 24.10 6.41 -34.98
CA ASN A 757 24.59 7.75 -34.67
C ASN A 757 23.50 8.81 -34.89
N SER A 758 22.72 8.71 -35.96
CA SER A 758 21.53 9.55 -36.17
C SER A 758 20.47 9.31 -35.10
N LEU A 759 20.27 8.06 -34.67
CA LEU A 759 19.41 7.67 -33.54
C LEU A 759 19.89 8.29 -32.21
N LYS A 760 21.19 8.19 -31.90
CA LYS A 760 21.79 8.75 -30.67
C LYS A 760 21.78 10.27 -30.65
N ARG A 761 22.00 10.91 -31.80
CA ARG A 761 22.03 12.37 -31.95
C ARG A 761 20.66 12.98 -32.26
N LYS A 762 19.60 12.16 -32.33
CA LYS A 762 18.24 12.58 -32.72
C LYS A 762 18.26 13.46 -33.98
N LYS A 763 18.99 13.04 -35.01
CA LYS A 763 19.07 13.77 -36.28
C LYS A 763 17.86 13.43 -37.15
N PHE A 764 17.22 14.44 -37.75
CA PHE A 764 15.96 14.32 -38.47
C PHE A 764 16.10 14.58 -39.98
N ASN A 765 15.12 14.10 -40.75
CA ASN A 765 14.97 14.37 -42.19
C ASN A 765 16.25 14.17 -43.02
N GLN A 766 16.82 15.25 -43.56
CA GLN A 766 17.86 15.19 -44.60
C GLN A 766 19.10 14.42 -44.16
N GLU A 767 19.45 14.44 -42.87
CA GLU A 767 20.61 13.71 -42.36
C GLU A 767 20.34 12.20 -42.24
N LEU A 768 19.11 11.83 -41.83
CA LEU A 768 18.67 10.43 -41.81
C LEU A 768 18.54 9.87 -43.23
N ASP A 769 18.07 10.69 -44.17
CA ASP A 769 17.95 10.34 -45.60
C ASP A 769 19.33 10.14 -46.22
N LYS A 770 20.27 11.08 -46.01
CA LYS A 770 21.67 10.96 -46.48
C LYS A 770 22.34 9.71 -45.94
N GLU A 771 22.13 9.36 -44.66
CA GLU A 771 22.60 8.09 -44.15
C GLU A 771 21.88 6.94 -44.87
N PHE A 772 20.55 6.85 -44.87
CA PHE A 772 19.88 5.68 -45.45
C PHE A 772 20.14 5.46 -46.95
N GLU A 773 20.32 6.52 -47.75
CA GLU A 773 20.58 6.43 -49.20
C GLU A 773 21.79 5.55 -49.54
N SER A 774 22.86 5.56 -48.72
CA SER A 774 24.02 4.70 -48.98
C SER A 774 23.79 3.20 -48.68
N LEU A 775 22.66 2.84 -48.05
CA LEU A 775 22.23 1.46 -47.81
C LEU A 775 21.05 1.02 -48.68
N LYS A 776 20.40 1.95 -49.40
CA LYS A 776 19.23 1.69 -50.23
C LYS A 776 19.41 0.52 -51.22
N PRO A 777 20.59 0.32 -51.86
CA PRO A 777 20.82 -0.85 -52.74
C PRO A 777 20.75 -2.20 -52.02
N LEU A 778 20.94 -2.24 -50.69
CA LEU A 778 20.91 -3.43 -49.85
C LEU A 778 19.59 -3.58 -49.07
N SER A 779 18.59 -2.74 -49.35
CA SER A 779 17.36 -2.63 -48.56
C SER A 779 16.57 -3.94 -48.43
N ASP A 780 16.64 -4.81 -49.44
CA ASP A 780 16.01 -6.14 -49.45
C ASP A 780 16.74 -7.19 -48.58
N VAL A 781 18.02 -6.98 -48.23
CA VAL A 781 18.82 -7.93 -47.42
C VAL A 781 19.08 -7.40 -46.01
N LEU A 782 19.04 -6.07 -45.84
CA LEU A 782 19.14 -5.37 -44.55
C LEU A 782 17.77 -4.94 -44.04
N VAL A 783 16.80 -5.84 -44.11
CA VAL A 783 15.38 -5.60 -43.81
C VAL A 783 15.16 -4.90 -42.46
N ASN A 784 15.89 -5.28 -41.41
CA ASN A 784 15.83 -4.62 -40.10
C ASN A 784 16.29 -3.15 -40.11
N LYS A 785 17.29 -2.78 -40.91
CA LYS A 785 17.75 -1.38 -41.02
C LYS A 785 16.75 -0.56 -41.84
N SER A 786 16.18 -1.13 -42.89
CA SER A 786 15.06 -0.56 -43.64
C SER A 786 13.87 -0.31 -42.70
N PHE A 787 13.49 -1.29 -41.87
CA PHE A 787 12.42 -1.15 -40.88
C PHE A 787 12.68 0.00 -39.91
N VAL A 788 13.86 0.06 -39.30
CA VAL A 788 14.22 1.15 -38.36
C VAL A 788 14.09 2.52 -39.02
N TYR A 789 14.59 2.67 -40.24
CA TYR A 789 14.47 3.92 -41.01
C TYR A 789 13.00 4.30 -41.26
N TYR A 790 12.22 3.40 -41.85
CA TYR A 790 10.82 3.68 -42.18
C TYR A 790 9.94 3.89 -40.94
N ARG A 791 10.20 3.14 -39.84
CA ARG A 791 9.52 3.35 -38.55
C ARG A 791 9.81 4.73 -37.97
N MET A 792 11.06 5.20 -38.02
CA MET A 792 11.40 6.55 -37.58
C MET A 792 10.72 7.61 -38.43
N LYS A 793 10.80 7.47 -39.77
CA LYS A 793 10.13 8.39 -40.69
C LYS A 793 8.62 8.43 -40.44
N TRP A 794 8.01 7.28 -40.23
CA TRP A 794 6.59 7.17 -39.89
C TRP A 794 6.24 7.94 -38.61
N ILE A 795 6.97 7.70 -37.52
CA ILE A 795 6.73 8.39 -36.24
C ILE A 795 6.80 9.92 -36.41
N TYR A 796 7.87 10.43 -37.01
CA TYR A 796 8.15 11.87 -37.03
C TYR A 796 7.53 12.63 -38.20
N THR A 797 7.34 12.01 -39.36
CA THR A 797 6.86 12.69 -40.59
C THR A 797 5.51 12.18 -41.07
N GLY A 798 5.00 11.11 -40.45
CA GLY A 798 3.76 10.46 -40.84
C GLY A 798 3.89 9.53 -42.02
N ILE A 799 2.75 9.14 -42.57
CA ILE A 799 2.64 8.20 -43.69
C ILE A 799 2.99 8.90 -45.00
N ASN A 800 3.75 8.20 -45.86
CA ASN A 800 4.00 8.59 -47.25
C ASN A 800 4.03 7.34 -48.16
N LYS A 801 4.13 7.54 -49.49
CA LYS A 801 4.09 6.47 -50.49
C LYS A 801 5.18 5.40 -50.26
N ASP A 802 6.37 5.79 -49.81
CA ASP A 802 7.49 4.86 -49.59
C ASP A 802 7.27 4.00 -48.33
N ILE A 803 6.73 4.58 -47.26
CA ILE A 803 6.36 3.86 -46.03
C ILE A 803 5.24 2.86 -46.34
N VAL A 804 4.22 3.26 -47.11
CA VAL A 804 3.15 2.34 -47.53
C VAL A 804 3.73 1.21 -48.36
N LYS A 805 4.57 1.51 -49.36
CA LYS A 805 5.23 0.48 -50.18
C LYS A 805 6.05 -0.50 -49.34
N PHE A 806 6.77 0.00 -48.33
CA PHE A 806 7.53 -0.84 -47.40
C PHE A 806 6.62 -1.68 -46.50
N ALA A 807 5.58 -1.08 -45.91
CA ALA A 807 4.64 -1.75 -45.03
C ALA A 807 3.78 -2.79 -45.77
N SER A 808 3.52 -2.61 -47.07
CA SER A 808 2.76 -3.54 -47.93
C SER A 808 3.53 -4.80 -48.33
N ARG A 809 4.80 -4.96 -47.98
CA ARG A 809 5.55 -6.17 -48.33
C ARG A 809 4.92 -7.44 -47.72
N ASN A 810 5.01 -8.55 -48.45
CA ASN A 810 4.44 -9.85 -48.06
C ASN A 810 5.50 -10.88 -47.64
N ASP A 811 6.78 -10.48 -47.53
CA ASP A 811 7.87 -11.34 -47.09
C ASP A 811 7.93 -11.48 -45.55
N PHE A 812 6.84 -11.96 -44.95
CA PHE A 812 6.64 -12.03 -43.49
C PHE A 812 7.77 -12.74 -42.73
N HIS A 813 8.44 -13.71 -43.35
CA HIS A 813 9.54 -14.46 -42.74
C HIS A 813 10.79 -13.60 -42.45
N ASN A 814 10.91 -12.42 -43.07
CA ASN A 814 12.06 -11.52 -42.89
C ASN A 814 11.90 -10.55 -41.72
N PHE A 815 10.73 -10.50 -41.08
CA PHE A 815 10.40 -9.57 -40.01
C PHE A 815 9.99 -10.33 -38.74
N ASP A 816 10.29 -9.76 -37.57
CA ASP A 816 9.70 -10.26 -36.34
C ASP A 816 8.23 -9.86 -36.22
N ILE A 817 7.48 -10.57 -35.38
CA ILE A 817 6.04 -10.36 -35.21
C ILE A 817 5.72 -8.94 -34.72
N GLY A 818 6.59 -8.34 -33.91
CA GLY A 818 6.42 -6.95 -33.46
C GLY A 818 6.59 -5.95 -34.61
N GLN A 819 7.54 -6.18 -35.52
CA GLN A 819 7.75 -5.35 -36.70
C GLN A 819 6.56 -5.42 -37.66
N LEU A 820 6.04 -6.62 -37.91
CA LEU A 820 4.84 -6.82 -38.72
C LEU A 820 3.62 -6.12 -38.11
N PHE A 821 3.50 -6.12 -36.78
CA PHE A 821 2.44 -5.40 -36.08
C PHE A 821 2.56 -3.87 -36.23
N ASP A 822 3.79 -3.31 -36.20
CA ASP A 822 4.02 -1.89 -36.50
C ASP A 822 3.65 -1.56 -37.95
N MET A 823 3.99 -2.44 -38.90
CA MET A 823 3.61 -2.29 -40.31
C MET A 823 2.09 -2.37 -40.52
N ALA A 824 1.39 -3.20 -39.74
CA ALA A 824 -0.07 -3.22 -39.74
C ALA A 824 -0.66 -1.87 -39.29
N SER A 825 -0.09 -1.25 -38.25
CA SER A 825 -0.48 0.11 -37.83
C SER A 825 -0.19 1.16 -38.92
N MET A 826 0.98 1.08 -39.58
CA MET A 826 1.31 1.98 -40.71
C MET A 826 0.28 1.88 -41.85
N LEU A 827 -0.16 0.66 -42.20
CA LEU A 827 -1.18 0.44 -43.22
C LEU A 827 -2.57 0.90 -42.74
N CYS A 828 -2.87 0.74 -41.46
CA CYS A 828 -4.10 1.23 -40.85
C CYS A 828 -4.18 2.76 -40.92
N GLU A 829 -3.11 3.47 -40.53
CA GLU A 829 -3.03 4.93 -40.64
C GLU A 829 -3.10 5.40 -42.12
N ALA A 830 -2.54 4.61 -43.05
CA ALA A 830 -2.60 4.88 -44.48
C ALA A 830 -3.97 4.61 -45.14
N GLY A 831 -4.96 4.11 -44.40
CA GLY A 831 -6.27 3.71 -44.94
C GLY A 831 -6.24 2.44 -45.77
N LYS A 832 -5.17 1.63 -45.69
CA LYS A 832 -5.03 0.33 -46.36
C LYS A 832 -5.55 -0.79 -45.46
N TYR A 833 -6.83 -0.70 -45.09
CA TYR A 833 -7.45 -1.52 -44.05
C TYR A 833 -7.38 -3.03 -44.33
N GLN A 834 -7.63 -3.47 -45.56
CA GLN A 834 -7.56 -4.89 -45.91
C GLN A 834 -6.16 -5.47 -45.67
N SER A 835 -5.12 -4.79 -46.17
CA SER A 835 -3.73 -5.23 -45.96
C SER A 835 -3.29 -5.13 -44.50
N ALA A 836 -3.83 -4.17 -43.74
CA ALA A 836 -3.61 -4.06 -42.29
C ALA A 836 -4.25 -5.24 -41.55
N LEU A 837 -5.50 -5.60 -41.88
CA LEU A 837 -6.24 -6.74 -41.34
C LEU A 837 -5.50 -8.05 -41.61
N GLU A 838 -5.03 -8.29 -42.83
CA GLU A 838 -4.26 -9.49 -43.17
C GLU A 838 -3.01 -9.65 -42.27
N LYS A 839 -2.26 -8.55 -42.08
CA LYS A 839 -1.03 -8.56 -41.28
C LYS A 839 -1.29 -8.68 -39.79
N VAL A 840 -2.26 -7.94 -39.25
CA VAL A 840 -2.61 -8.03 -37.82
C VAL A 840 -3.19 -9.40 -37.48
N THR A 841 -4.00 -10.00 -38.38
CA THR A 841 -4.50 -11.38 -38.24
C THR A 841 -3.36 -12.38 -38.12
N TYR A 842 -2.37 -12.30 -39.03
CA TYR A 842 -1.19 -13.15 -38.98
C TYR A 842 -0.42 -13.00 -37.66
N CYS A 843 -0.28 -11.77 -37.18
CA CYS A 843 0.41 -11.47 -35.94
C CYS A 843 -0.33 -12.02 -34.72
N LEU A 844 -1.64 -11.81 -34.64
CA LEU A 844 -2.48 -12.24 -33.52
C LEU A 844 -2.65 -13.76 -33.45
N LYS A 845 -2.71 -14.46 -34.59
CA LYS A 845 -2.67 -15.93 -34.61
C LYS A 845 -1.38 -16.50 -34.02
N LYS A 846 -0.26 -15.79 -34.15
CA LYS A 846 1.04 -16.21 -33.61
C LYS A 846 1.29 -15.72 -32.18
N LYS A 847 0.77 -14.55 -31.83
CA LYS A 847 0.88 -13.95 -30.50
C LYS A 847 -0.40 -13.17 -30.18
N PRO A 848 -1.40 -13.82 -29.57
CA PRO A 848 -2.69 -13.21 -29.27
C PRO A 848 -2.59 -11.93 -28.42
N SER A 849 -1.65 -11.90 -27.47
CA SER A 849 -1.46 -10.80 -26.51
C SER A 849 -0.66 -9.60 -27.02
N LEU A 850 -0.53 -9.39 -28.33
CA LEU A 850 0.31 -8.31 -28.88
C LEU A 850 -0.13 -6.91 -28.46
N PHE A 851 -1.45 -6.67 -28.39
CA PHE A 851 -2.01 -5.39 -27.99
C PHE A 851 -1.62 -5.01 -26.55
N ARG A 852 -1.32 -5.98 -25.67
CA ARG A 852 -0.80 -5.73 -24.31
C ARG A 852 0.56 -5.01 -24.33
N SER A 853 1.36 -5.24 -25.37
CA SER A 853 2.69 -4.63 -25.55
C SER A 853 2.74 -3.50 -26.59
N LYS A 854 1.71 -3.36 -27.42
CA LYS A 854 1.61 -2.40 -28.53
C LYS A 854 0.16 -1.91 -28.69
N GLN A 855 -0.21 -0.93 -27.89
CA GLN A 855 -1.55 -0.35 -27.77
C GLN A 855 -1.88 0.64 -28.92
N TYR A 856 -1.78 0.21 -30.18
CA TYR A 856 -2.16 1.05 -31.32
C TYR A 856 -3.68 1.17 -31.44
N LEU A 857 -4.24 2.29 -30.98
CA LEU A 857 -5.68 2.47 -30.75
C LEU A 857 -6.52 2.43 -32.03
N ARG A 858 -6.03 3.00 -33.15
CA ARG A 858 -6.76 2.89 -34.43
C ARG A 858 -6.76 1.45 -34.95
N LEU A 859 -5.63 0.76 -34.80
CA LEU A 859 -5.50 -0.63 -35.22
C LEU A 859 -6.40 -1.56 -34.39
N SER A 860 -6.52 -1.34 -33.08
CA SER A 860 -7.48 -2.08 -32.24
C SER A 860 -8.92 -1.82 -32.66
N ASN A 861 -9.28 -0.56 -32.96
CA ASN A 861 -10.60 -0.23 -33.49
C ASN A 861 -10.88 -0.90 -34.85
N LEU A 862 -9.88 -1.00 -35.74
CA LEU A 862 -10.04 -1.74 -37.00
C LEU A 862 -10.28 -3.24 -36.76
N VAL A 863 -9.57 -3.85 -35.80
CA VAL A 863 -9.73 -5.26 -35.43
C VAL A 863 -11.09 -5.52 -34.79
N ASP A 864 -11.52 -4.66 -33.87
CA ASP A 864 -12.81 -4.78 -33.17
C ASP A 864 -14.01 -4.67 -34.11
N ASN A 865 -13.93 -3.77 -35.10
CA ASN A 865 -14.94 -3.66 -36.15
C ASN A 865 -14.95 -4.84 -37.13
N HIS A 866 -13.95 -5.73 -37.08
CA HIS A 866 -13.84 -6.93 -37.89
C HIS A 866 -13.95 -8.20 -37.01
N LYS A 867 -15.12 -8.36 -36.38
CA LYS A 867 -15.44 -9.38 -35.35
C LYS A 867 -15.04 -10.83 -35.68
N LEU A 868 -14.90 -11.20 -36.96
CA LEU A 868 -14.36 -12.51 -37.40
C LEU A 868 -12.95 -12.82 -36.85
N LEU A 869 -12.24 -11.82 -36.33
CA LEU A 869 -10.93 -12.00 -35.69
C LEU A 869 -11.02 -12.51 -34.25
N PHE A 870 -12.20 -12.47 -33.63
CA PHE A 870 -12.40 -12.87 -32.23
C PHE A 870 -12.51 -14.39 -32.09
N ASP A 871 -12.92 -15.10 -33.15
CA ASP A 871 -13.16 -16.55 -33.15
C ASP A 871 -11.94 -17.40 -32.72
N PHE A 872 -10.72 -16.86 -32.83
CA PHE A 872 -9.48 -17.56 -32.44
C PHE A 872 -8.71 -16.88 -31.31
N LEU A 873 -9.25 -15.80 -30.72
CA LEU A 873 -8.61 -15.07 -29.63
C LEU A 873 -9.16 -15.52 -28.27
N PRO A 874 -8.31 -15.58 -27.23
CA PRO A 874 -8.81 -15.74 -25.86
C PRO A 874 -9.76 -14.60 -25.48
N ILE A 875 -10.80 -14.89 -24.71
CA ILE A 875 -11.81 -13.92 -24.24
C ILE A 875 -11.14 -12.69 -23.60
N SER A 876 -10.12 -12.90 -22.77
CA SER A 876 -9.39 -11.82 -22.10
C SER A 876 -8.62 -10.88 -23.05
N GLU A 877 -8.24 -11.35 -24.25
CA GLU A 877 -7.63 -10.49 -25.27
C GLU A 877 -8.69 -9.76 -26.09
N VAL A 878 -9.84 -10.40 -26.34
CA VAL A 878 -11.00 -9.77 -26.96
C VAL A 878 -11.47 -8.56 -26.15
N GLU A 879 -11.75 -8.76 -24.85
CA GLU A 879 -12.17 -7.69 -23.93
C GLU A 879 -11.17 -6.52 -23.90
N TYR A 880 -9.87 -6.82 -23.97
CA TYR A 880 -8.83 -5.81 -23.98
C TYR A 880 -8.77 -5.03 -25.29
N ILE A 881 -8.94 -5.70 -26.44
CA ILE A 881 -9.03 -5.04 -27.74
C ILE A 881 -10.26 -4.12 -27.80
N GLU A 882 -11.40 -4.58 -27.29
CA GLU A 882 -12.63 -3.78 -27.18
C GLU A 882 -12.41 -2.54 -26.31
N LYS A 883 -11.69 -2.68 -25.20
CA LYS A 883 -11.31 -1.54 -24.34
C LYS A 883 -10.43 -0.51 -25.07
N LEU A 884 -9.44 -0.96 -25.85
CA LEU A 884 -8.60 -0.07 -26.67
C LEU A 884 -9.40 0.60 -27.80
N SER A 885 -10.33 -0.15 -28.41
CA SER A 885 -11.26 0.34 -29.43
C SER A 885 -12.16 1.44 -28.87
N ALA A 886 -12.80 1.20 -27.71
CA ALA A 886 -13.61 2.19 -27.02
C ALA A 886 -12.83 3.48 -26.71
N ALA A 887 -11.56 3.35 -26.28
CA ALA A 887 -10.68 4.49 -26.07
C ALA A 887 -10.46 5.30 -27.37
N PHE A 888 -10.19 4.62 -28.49
CA PHE A 888 -10.03 5.28 -29.79
C PHE A 888 -11.30 6.05 -30.19
N VAL A 889 -12.47 5.44 -30.02
CA VAL A 889 -13.77 6.03 -30.36
C VAL A 889 -14.04 7.27 -29.51
N LYS A 890 -13.83 7.17 -28.18
CA LYS A 890 -14.00 8.31 -27.26
C LYS A 890 -13.06 9.45 -27.64
N ILE A 891 -11.75 9.19 -27.76
CA ILE A 891 -10.77 10.23 -28.11
C ILE A 891 -11.10 10.87 -29.46
N SER A 892 -11.55 10.08 -30.44
CA SER A 892 -11.94 10.61 -31.77
C SER A 892 -13.18 11.49 -31.71
N LYS A 893 -14.13 11.18 -30.82
CA LYS A 893 -15.32 12.01 -30.56
C LYS A 893 -14.92 13.29 -29.82
N ASP A 894 -14.24 13.15 -28.69
CA ASP A 894 -13.80 14.24 -27.82
C ASP A 894 -12.90 15.22 -28.59
N GLN A 895 -12.05 14.74 -29.51
CA GLN A 895 -11.24 15.60 -30.39
C GLN A 895 -12.10 16.60 -31.18
N LYS A 896 -13.27 16.19 -31.67
CA LYS A 896 -14.18 17.08 -32.41
C LYS A 896 -14.79 18.13 -31.47
N GLU A 897 -15.12 17.74 -30.25
CA GLU A 897 -15.66 18.63 -29.22
C GLU A 897 -14.61 19.62 -28.72
N ILE A 898 -13.35 19.20 -28.58
CA ILE A 898 -12.21 20.08 -28.30
C ILE A 898 -12.07 21.11 -29.42
N VAL A 899 -12.11 20.71 -30.69
CA VAL A 899 -12.06 21.66 -31.82
C VAL A 899 -13.22 22.66 -31.75
N ALA A 900 -14.43 22.22 -31.41
CA ALA A 900 -15.58 23.11 -31.23
C ALA A 900 -15.38 24.08 -30.05
N LEU A 901 -14.84 23.60 -28.93
CA LEU A 901 -14.49 24.40 -27.75
C LEU A 901 -13.46 25.49 -28.09
N LEU A 902 -12.42 25.13 -28.85
CA LEU A 902 -11.40 26.08 -29.32
C LEU A 902 -12.00 27.12 -30.26
N LYS A 903 -12.81 26.70 -31.26
CA LYS A 903 -13.50 27.61 -32.19
C LYS A 903 -14.44 28.58 -31.49
N LYS A 904 -15.21 28.11 -30.49
CA LYS A 904 -16.13 28.93 -29.69
C LYS A 904 -15.41 30.04 -28.92
N ASN A 905 -14.18 29.78 -28.46
CA ASN A 905 -13.40 30.71 -27.65
C ASN A 905 -12.27 31.40 -28.44
N LYS A 906 -12.28 31.35 -29.78
CA LYS A 906 -11.19 31.87 -30.64
C LYS A 906 -10.85 33.35 -30.45
N SER A 907 -11.77 34.14 -29.88
CA SER A 907 -11.55 35.58 -29.59
C SER A 907 -11.44 35.89 -28.09
N ASN A 908 -11.60 34.89 -27.22
CA ASN A 908 -11.59 35.06 -25.76
C ASN A 908 -10.88 33.89 -25.06
N PHE A 909 -9.57 33.84 -25.20
CA PHE A 909 -8.72 32.81 -24.59
C PHE A 909 -7.43 33.41 -24.04
N CYS A 910 -6.71 32.62 -23.24
CA CYS A 910 -5.31 32.87 -22.90
C CYS A 910 -4.55 31.55 -22.80
N ILE A 911 -3.34 31.54 -23.36
CA ILE A 911 -2.42 30.40 -23.33
C ILE A 911 -1.27 30.76 -22.38
N VAL A 912 -1.09 29.96 -21.34
CA VAL A 912 -0.10 30.21 -20.28
C VAL A 912 0.99 29.15 -20.33
N GLY A 913 2.16 29.53 -20.84
CA GLY A 913 3.37 28.73 -20.83
C GLY A 913 4.04 28.69 -19.44
N ASN A 914 5.09 27.88 -19.33
CA ASN A 914 5.78 27.60 -18.07
C ASN A 914 7.02 28.47 -17.83
N SER A 915 7.24 29.56 -18.59
CA SER A 915 8.41 30.40 -18.42
C SER A 915 8.45 31.08 -17.04
N PRO A 916 9.62 31.15 -16.39
CA PRO A 916 9.81 31.92 -15.17
C PRO A 916 9.66 33.43 -15.39
N ASP A 917 9.72 33.92 -16.64
CA ASP A 917 9.57 35.34 -17.01
C ASP A 917 8.16 35.88 -16.67
N SER A 918 7.23 35.01 -16.27
CA SER A 918 5.89 35.39 -15.79
C SER A 918 5.87 35.94 -14.35
N ARG A 919 6.96 35.82 -13.57
CA ARG A 919 7.02 36.33 -12.18
C ARG A 919 6.96 37.86 -12.15
N GLY A 920 6.08 38.41 -11.33
CA GLY A 920 5.83 39.85 -11.21
C GLY A 920 4.94 40.45 -12.31
N ALA A 921 4.44 39.65 -13.27
CA ALA A 921 3.62 40.11 -14.39
C ALA A 921 2.23 40.63 -13.96
N LYS A 922 1.72 40.23 -12.78
CA LYS A 922 0.40 40.62 -12.23
C LYS A 922 -0.78 40.41 -13.21
N LYS A 923 -0.67 39.45 -14.14
CA LYS A 923 -1.68 39.12 -15.16
C LYS A 923 -2.77 38.17 -14.65
N GLY A 924 -2.74 37.74 -13.39
CA GLY A 924 -3.62 36.68 -12.87
C GLY A 924 -5.11 37.00 -12.96
N LYS A 925 -5.52 38.24 -12.65
CA LYS A 925 -6.92 38.68 -12.79
C LYS A 925 -7.37 38.65 -14.26
N TYR A 926 -6.51 39.08 -15.17
CA TYR A 926 -6.78 39.05 -16.61
C TYR A 926 -6.94 37.62 -17.12
N ILE A 927 -6.03 36.71 -16.76
CA ILE A 927 -6.06 35.30 -17.15
C ILE A 927 -7.34 34.63 -16.65
N ASN A 928 -7.68 34.83 -15.37
CA ASN A 928 -8.89 34.24 -14.77
C ASN A 928 -10.19 34.74 -15.43
N GLY A 929 -10.19 35.98 -15.95
CA GLY A 929 -11.33 36.57 -16.65
C GLY A 929 -11.56 36.06 -18.09
N LYS A 930 -10.64 35.24 -18.64
CA LYS A 930 -10.77 34.72 -20.01
C LYS A 930 -11.80 33.61 -20.12
N GLY A 931 -12.43 33.52 -21.28
CA GLY A 931 -13.41 32.47 -21.60
C GLY A 931 -12.79 31.07 -21.55
N LEU A 932 -11.54 30.95 -21.97
CA LEU A 932 -10.77 29.70 -22.00
C LEU A 932 -9.30 29.92 -21.60
N VAL A 933 -8.78 29.14 -20.65
CA VAL A 933 -7.38 29.18 -20.22
C VAL A 933 -6.69 27.83 -20.49
N VAL A 934 -5.58 27.87 -21.21
CA VAL A 934 -4.77 26.70 -21.59
C VAL A 934 -3.44 26.70 -20.83
N ARG A 935 -3.06 25.58 -20.21
CA ARG A 935 -1.78 25.44 -19.47
C ARG A 935 -1.04 24.17 -19.83
N PHE A 936 0.28 24.16 -19.61
CA PHE A 936 1.15 23.06 -20.03
C PHE A 936 1.76 22.28 -18.86
N ASN A 937 1.84 20.96 -18.98
CA ASN A 937 2.60 20.06 -18.12
C ASN A 937 2.33 20.31 -16.62
N SER A 938 3.37 20.37 -15.78
CA SER A 938 3.25 20.57 -14.33
C SER A 938 3.11 22.05 -13.93
N TYR A 939 2.35 22.84 -14.69
CA TYR A 939 2.13 24.27 -14.44
C TYR A 939 1.86 24.58 -12.95
N ASN A 940 2.32 25.73 -12.46
CA ASN A 940 2.24 26.11 -11.04
C ASN A 940 1.21 27.25 -10.81
N THR A 941 0.10 26.92 -10.13
CA THR A 941 -0.97 27.84 -9.71
C THR A 941 -1.06 28.01 -8.18
N SER A 942 0.03 27.66 -7.48
CA SER A 942 0.15 27.87 -6.03
C SER A 942 -0.14 29.33 -5.64
N LEU A 943 -0.54 29.55 -4.39
CA LEU A 943 -1.01 30.85 -3.89
C LEU A 943 -0.05 32.00 -4.24
N HIS A 944 1.26 31.80 -4.08
CA HIS A 944 2.28 32.81 -4.39
C HIS A 944 2.41 33.14 -5.90
N ARG A 945 1.90 32.29 -6.79
CA ARG A 945 1.88 32.50 -8.25
C ARG A 945 0.60 33.12 -8.77
N ARG A 946 -0.51 33.06 -8.02
CA ARG A 946 -1.85 33.41 -8.53
C ARG A 946 -1.98 34.85 -8.99
N ALA A 947 -1.29 35.80 -8.34
CA ALA A 947 -1.30 37.20 -8.75
C ALA A 947 -0.76 37.37 -10.18
N ASP A 948 0.25 36.59 -10.55
CA ASP A 948 0.95 36.70 -11.83
C ASP A 948 0.31 35.87 -12.93
N VAL A 949 0.03 34.60 -12.65
CA VAL A 949 -0.39 33.63 -13.67
C VAL A 949 -1.83 33.16 -13.52
N GLY A 950 -2.56 33.62 -12.51
CA GLY A 950 -3.94 33.20 -12.23
C GLY A 950 -4.02 31.77 -11.69
N PHE A 951 -5.24 31.26 -11.51
CA PHE A 951 -5.49 29.89 -11.06
C PHE A 951 -6.40 29.10 -12.02
N LYS A 952 -7.21 29.80 -12.83
CA LYS A 952 -8.13 29.17 -13.78
C LYS A 952 -7.34 28.32 -14.79
N THR A 953 -7.85 27.10 -15.04
CA THR A 953 -7.31 26.18 -16.04
C THR A 953 -8.47 25.39 -16.65
N ASP A 954 -8.81 25.67 -17.91
CA ASP A 954 -9.87 24.94 -18.61
C ASP A 954 -9.32 23.78 -19.43
N ILE A 955 -8.16 23.98 -20.07
CA ILE A 955 -7.50 22.95 -20.88
C ILE A 955 -6.11 22.68 -20.34
N TRP A 956 -5.86 21.41 -20.04
CA TRP A 956 -4.54 20.94 -19.68
C TRP A 956 -3.84 20.30 -20.88
N VAL A 957 -2.72 20.87 -21.28
CA VAL A 957 -1.87 20.34 -22.35
C VAL A 957 -0.70 19.61 -21.70
N LYS A 958 -0.44 18.36 -22.06
CA LYS A 958 0.70 17.61 -21.50
C LYS A 958 1.53 16.91 -22.57
N SER A 959 2.80 16.66 -22.26
CA SER A 959 3.59 15.66 -22.97
C SER A 959 3.07 14.25 -22.63
N PRO A 960 3.28 13.24 -23.48
CA PRO A 960 2.65 11.92 -23.33
C PRO A 960 3.14 11.17 -22.08
N THR A 961 4.41 11.31 -21.70
CA THR A 961 5.04 10.49 -20.66
C THR A 961 4.93 11.06 -19.25
N PHE A 962 4.55 10.23 -18.27
CA PHE A 962 4.51 10.56 -16.84
C PHE A 962 5.90 10.78 -16.20
N GLU A 963 6.99 10.51 -16.93
CA GLU A 963 8.35 10.88 -16.50
C GLU A 963 8.62 12.40 -16.54
N GLU A 964 7.79 13.13 -17.29
CA GLU A 964 7.94 14.56 -17.54
C GLU A 964 6.83 15.39 -16.89
N VAL A 965 5.67 14.77 -16.66
CA VAL A 965 4.48 15.43 -16.10
C VAL A 965 3.92 14.55 -14.99
N SER A 966 3.76 15.11 -13.80
CA SER A 966 3.14 14.41 -12.67
C SER A 966 1.68 14.09 -12.99
N ARG A 967 1.24 12.88 -12.62
CA ARG A 967 -0.19 12.52 -12.61
C ARG A 967 -0.91 13.47 -11.64
N LYS A 968 -2.14 13.87 -11.96
CA LYS A 968 -2.96 14.79 -11.16
C LYS A 968 -4.28 14.13 -10.82
N ASP A 969 -4.87 14.49 -9.68
CA ASP A 969 -6.24 14.13 -9.32
C ASP A 969 -7.23 15.06 -10.06
N PHE A 970 -8.22 14.47 -10.73
CA PHE A 970 -9.18 15.18 -11.56
C PHE A 970 -10.39 15.69 -10.78
N SER A 971 -10.61 15.21 -9.55
CA SER A 971 -11.74 15.61 -8.72
C SER A 971 -11.67 17.07 -8.24
N PHE A 972 -10.48 17.67 -8.22
CA PHE A 972 -10.25 19.00 -7.65
C PHE A 972 -10.02 20.13 -8.67
N ASP A 973 -9.63 19.82 -9.91
CA ASP A 973 -9.12 20.83 -10.86
C ASP A 973 -10.14 21.30 -11.92
N GLY A 974 -11.28 20.62 -12.10
CA GLY A 974 -12.39 21.09 -12.95
C GLY A 974 -12.07 21.28 -14.44
N TYR A 975 -11.18 20.47 -15.02
CA TYR A 975 -10.78 20.58 -16.43
C TYR A 975 -11.93 20.31 -17.40
N LYS A 976 -12.01 21.09 -18.47
CA LYS A 976 -12.91 20.82 -19.61
C LYS A 976 -12.29 19.87 -20.62
N ALA A 977 -10.97 19.94 -20.81
CA ALA A 977 -10.26 19.08 -21.75
C ALA A 977 -8.80 18.82 -21.38
N VAL A 978 -8.28 17.68 -21.83
CA VAL A 978 -6.86 17.33 -21.81
C VAL A 978 -6.36 17.06 -23.22
N ILE A 979 -5.24 17.68 -23.59
CA ILE A 979 -4.62 17.55 -24.90
C ILE A 979 -3.21 16.97 -24.76
N ILE A 980 -2.95 15.85 -25.42
CA ILE A 980 -1.63 15.24 -25.49
C ILE A 980 -0.87 15.79 -26.71
N THR A 981 0.29 16.37 -26.46
CA THR A 981 1.18 16.93 -27.49
C THR A 981 2.16 15.90 -28.02
N GLY A 982 2.68 16.12 -29.22
CA GLY A 982 3.65 15.23 -29.86
C GLY A 982 3.14 14.70 -31.20
N THR A 983 3.70 13.56 -31.61
CA THR A 983 3.32 12.88 -32.85
C THR A 983 1.89 12.31 -32.76
N ASN A 984 1.40 11.68 -33.84
CA ASN A 984 0.13 10.96 -33.81
C ASN A 984 0.18 9.73 -32.87
N HIS A 985 -0.11 9.93 -31.58
CA HIS A 985 0.01 8.88 -30.57
C HIS A 985 -0.98 7.72 -30.79
N LEU A 986 -2.15 7.98 -31.37
CA LEU A 986 -3.19 6.96 -31.60
C LEU A 986 -2.72 5.83 -32.53
N ASP A 987 -1.85 6.16 -33.48
CA ASP A 987 -1.36 5.23 -34.49
C ASP A 987 0.09 4.80 -34.22
N ARG A 988 0.91 5.71 -33.66
CA ARG A 988 2.38 5.59 -33.73
C ARG A 988 3.05 5.26 -32.41
N SER A 989 2.29 5.19 -31.31
CA SER A 989 2.82 4.91 -29.97
C SER A 989 2.39 3.53 -29.45
N PRO A 990 3.34 2.67 -29.03
CA PRO A 990 3.00 1.37 -28.48
C PRO A 990 2.35 1.45 -27.08
N ASN A 991 2.39 2.62 -26.42
CA ASN A 991 1.83 2.85 -25.09
C ASN A 991 0.71 3.89 -25.14
N ALA A 992 -0.01 3.97 -26.26
CA ALA A 992 -0.96 5.07 -26.46
C ALA A 992 -2.08 5.05 -25.41
N TYR A 993 -2.60 3.87 -25.03
CA TYR A 993 -3.66 3.77 -24.05
C TYR A 993 -3.22 4.28 -22.67
N ASP A 994 -1.99 3.98 -22.25
CA ASP A 994 -1.43 4.46 -20.98
C ASP A 994 -1.41 5.99 -20.90
N PHE A 995 -1.21 6.68 -22.03
CA PHE A 995 -1.22 8.14 -22.07
C PHE A 995 -2.59 8.73 -21.78
N PHE A 996 -3.66 7.98 -22.08
CA PHE A 996 -5.06 8.42 -21.99
C PHE A 996 -5.88 7.75 -20.88
N TYR A 997 -5.33 6.74 -20.21
CA TYR A 997 -6.04 5.86 -19.28
C TYR A 997 -6.93 6.63 -18.30
N ASP A 998 -6.37 7.66 -17.65
CA ASP A 998 -7.07 8.47 -16.65
C ASP A 998 -8.27 9.24 -17.21
N PHE A 999 -8.18 9.68 -18.47
CA PHE A 999 -9.18 10.55 -19.11
C PHE A 999 -10.21 9.76 -19.92
N VAL A 1000 -9.89 8.52 -20.31
CA VAL A 1000 -10.83 7.65 -21.02
C VAL A 1000 -11.82 7.03 -20.04
N GLN A 1001 -11.46 6.92 -18.75
CA GLN A 1001 -12.37 6.46 -17.69
C GLN A 1001 -13.24 7.59 -17.11
N ASN A 1002 -13.01 8.84 -17.50
CA ASN A 1002 -13.74 10.00 -17.02
C ASN A 1002 -14.56 10.63 -18.15
N ASP A 1003 -15.87 10.57 -18.05
CA ASP A 1003 -16.78 11.10 -19.08
C ASP A 1003 -16.97 12.62 -19.01
N ASP A 1004 -16.62 13.25 -17.88
CA ASP A 1004 -16.75 14.69 -17.67
C ASP A 1004 -15.59 15.51 -18.27
N VAL A 1005 -14.49 14.85 -18.64
CA VAL A 1005 -13.29 15.49 -19.19
C VAL A 1005 -13.03 15.02 -20.61
N LEU A 1006 -13.02 15.96 -21.57
CA LEU A 1006 -12.70 15.67 -22.96
C LEU A 1006 -11.21 15.31 -23.09
N CYS A 1007 -10.86 14.31 -23.91
CA CYS A 1007 -9.46 14.00 -24.18
C CYS A 1007 -9.11 13.95 -25.67
N GLY A 1008 -7.93 14.48 -26.03
CA GLY A 1008 -7.51 14.59 -27.42
C GLY A 1008 -6.00 14.64 -27.61
N ILE A 1009 -5.58 14.68 -28.88
CA ILE A 1009 -4.20 14.95 -29.29
C ILE A 1009 -4.11 16.29 -30.02
N THR A 1010 -2.90 16.82 -30.11
CA THR A 1010 -2.61 17.83 -31.13
C THR A 1010 -2.86 17.22 -32.52
N PRO A 1011 -3.56 17.90 -33.44
CA PRO A 1011 -3.80 17.37 -34.78
C PRO A 1011 -2.48 16.95 -35.45
N PRO A 1012 -2.38 15.73 -36.02
CA PRO A 1012 -1.14 15.23 -36.60
C PRO A 1012 -0.51 16.13 -37.67
N GLU A 1013 -1.33 16.85 -38.45
CA GLU A 1013 -0.84 17.78 -39.48
C GLU A 1013 -0.16 19.02 -38.88
N ILE A 1014 -0.60 19.50 -37.72
CA ILE A 1014 0.07 20.61 -37.01
C ILE A 1014 1.49 20.21 -36.64
N TYR A 1015 1.66 19.05 -36.00
CA TYR A 1015 2.98 18.54 -35.64
C TYR A 1015 3.86 18.41 -36.89
N LYS A 1016 3.34 17.81 -37.96
CA LYS A 1016 4.07 17.55 -39.20
C LYS A 1016 4.50 18.83 -39.89
N ASN A 1017 3.60 19.80 -40.05
CA ASN A 1017 3.88 21.07 -40.73
C ASN A 1017 4.93 21.87 -39.96
N VAL A 1018 4.76 22.02 -38.65
CA VAL A 1018 5.75 22.74 -37.82
C VAL A 1018 7.09 22.02 -37.86
N ALA A 1019 7.10 20.68 -37.76
CA ALA A 1019 8.34 19.90 -37.82
C ALA A 1019 9.10 20.06 -39.14
N LEU A 1020 8.38 20.24 -40.26
CA LEU A 1020 8.97 20.53 -41.57
C LEU A 1020 9.54 21.95 -41.61
N ASP A 1021 8.78 22.95 -41.16
CA ASP A 1021 9.19 24.36 -41.17
C ASP A 1021 10.47 24.59 -40.36
N ILE A 1022 10.56 24.02 -39.16
CA ILE A 1022 11.74 24.18 -38.30
C ILE A 1022 12.81 23.09 -38.55
N SER A 1023 12.50 22.07 -39.36
CA SER A 1023 13.35 20.89 -39.58
C SER A 1023 13.81 20.20 -38.29
N SER A 1024 12.92 20.18 -37.28
CA SER A 1024 13.18 19.66 -35.93
C SER A 1024 11.84 19.28 -35.26
N PRO A 1025 11.78 18.33 -34.31
CA PRO A 1025 10.55 18.06 -33.56
C PRO A 1025 10.07 19.32 -32.83
N PRO A 1026 8.81 19.71 -32.98
CA PRO A 1026 8.26 20.88 -32.31
C PRO A 1026 7.97 20.63 -30.84
N SER A 1027 8.17 21.65 -29.99
CA SER A 1027 7.69 21.65 -28.62
C SER A 1027 6.15 21.58 -28.53
N GLY A 1028 5.62 21.16 -27.39
CA GLY A 1028 4.18 21.20 -27.15
C GLY A 1028 3.60 22.62 -27.20
N GLY A 1029 4.41 23.63 -26.82
CA GLY A 1029 4.03 25.04 -26.87
C GLY A 1029 3.75 25.50 -28.30
N ILE A 1030 4.71 25.35 -29.21
CA ILE A 1030 4.55 25.78 -30.60
C ILE A 1030 3.42 25.03 -31.32
N GLN A 1031 3.23 23.75 -31.01
CA GLN A 1031 2.12 22.94 -31.53
C GLN A 1031 0.76 23.56 -31.19
N ILE A 1032 0.52 23.87 -29.92
CA ILE A 1032 -0.75 24.48 -29.50
C ILE A 1032 -0.91 25.88 -30.05
N LEU A 1033 0.15 26.70 -30.04
CA LEU A 1033 0.08 28.06 -30.60
C LEU A 1033 -0.26 28.04 -32.10
N LYS A 1034 0.37 27.15 -32.88
CA LYS A 1034 0.06 26.99 -34.30
C LYS A 1034 -1.38 26.52 -34.52
N TRP A 1035 -1.86 25.58 -33.70
CA TRP A 1035 -3.23 25.08 -33.79
C TRP A 1035 -4.26 26.20 -33.51
N PHE A 1036 -4.05 27.00 -32.47
CA PHE A 1036 -4.89 28.18 -32.22
C PHE A 1036 -4.81 29.21 -33.36
N THR A 1037 -3.63 29.40 -33.95
CA THR A 1037 -3.43 30.31 -35.08
C THR A 1037 -4.20 29.85 -36.33
N GLU A 1038 -4.26 28.55 -36.62
CA GLU A 1038 -5.04 28.01 -37.73
C GLU A 1038 -6.56 28.12 -37.50
N ILE A 1039 -7.01 28.15 -36.24
CA ILE A 1039 -8.44 28.31 -35.90
C ILE A 1039 -8.88 29.78 -35.91
N GLY A 1040 -8.05 30.68 -35.36
CA GLY A 1040 -8.45 32.05 -35.03
C GLY A 1040 -7.65 33.16 -35.70
N GLY A 1041 -6.60 32.83 -36.46
CA GLY A 1041 -5.62 33.79 -36.96
C GLY A 1041 -4.55 34.12 -35.91
N ARG A 1042 -3.71 35.13 -36.22
CA ARG A 1042 -2.59 35.53 -35.34
C ARG A 1042 -3.05 35.91 -33.93
N ILE A 1043 -2.29 35.50 -32.92
CA ILE A 1043 -2.58 35.62 -31.49
C ILE A 1043 -2.00 36.95 -30.96
N ARG A 1044 -2.78 37.71 -30.19
CA ARG A 1044 -2.29 38.93 -29.54
C ARG A 1044 -1.27 38.58 -28.46
N ASN A 1045 -0.22 39.39 -28.35
CA ASN A 1045 0.84 39.19 -27.35
C ASN A 1045 0.28 39.05 -25.92
N ASP A 1046 -0.76 39.84 -25.56
CA ASP A 1046 -1.39 39.78 -24.24
C ASP A 1046 -2.11 38.46 -23.91
N ASP A 1047 -2.47 37.67 -24.93
CA ASP A 1047 -3.14 36.38 -24.75
C ASP A 1047 -2.14 35.21 -24.67
N MET A 1048 -0.84 35.49 -24.83
CA MET A 1048 0.28 34.56 -24.65
C MET A 1048 1.11 34.96 -23.43
N VAL A 1049 0.91 34.28 -22.30
CA VAL A 1049 1.63 34.57 -21.05
C VAL A 1049 2.62 33.46 -20.75
N GLY A 1050 3.81 33.77 -20.23
CA GLY A 1050 4.77 32.74 -19.80
C GLY A 1050 5.45 31.99 -20.95
N PHE A 1051 5.62 32.63 -22.11
CA PHE A 1051 6.48 32.15 -23.20
C PHE A 1051 7.78 32.96 -23.23
N SER A 1052 8.92 32.28 -23.42
CA SER A 1052 10.23 32.90 -23.48
C SER A 1052 10.64 33.16 -24.94
N PHE A 1053 11.05 34.39 -25.25
CA PHE A 1053 11.65 34.77 -26.56
C PHE A 1053 13.18 34.78 -26.52
N SER A 1054 13.78 34.14 -25.50
CA SER A 1054 15.22 33.96 -25.37
C SER A 1054 15.57 32.50 -25.09
N LYS A 1055 16.65 32.00 -25.73
CA LYS A 1055 17.12 30.62 -25.56
C LYS A 1055 17.49 30.28 -24.11
N LYS A 1056 17.98 31.25 -23.34
CA LYS A 1056 18.36 31.08 -21.92
C LYS A 1056 17.13 30.89 -21.02
N SER A 1057 16.08 31.69 -21.22
CA SER A 1057 14.82 31.57 -20.47
C SER A 1057 13.93 30.41 -20.95
N ALA A 1058 14.02 30.01 -22.22
CA ALA A 1058 13.30 28.85 -22.77
C ALA A 1058 13.76 27.50 -22.17
N LEU A 1059 14.99 27.45 -21.64
CA LEU A 1059 15.55 26.28 -20.97
C LEU A 1059 15.29 26.27 -19.45
N SER A 1060 14.52 27.22 -18.92
CA SER A 1060 14.25 27.33 -17.50
C SER A 1060 12.84 26.86 -17.17
N GLY A 1061 12.69 26.03 -16.14
CA GLY A 1061 11.38 25.61 -15.63
C GLY A 1061 10.62 26.76 -14.94
N PRO A 1062 9.36 26.53 -14.54
CA PRO A 1062 8.52 27.57 -13.92
C PRO A 1062 9.12 28.15 -12.64
N ASN A 1063 10.06 27.46 -11.98
CA ASN A 1063 10.75 27.98 -10.79
C ASN A 1063 12.12 28.62 -11.07
N GLY A 1064 12.52 28.74 -12.35
CA GLY A 1064 13.85 29.23 -12.73
C GLY A 1064 14.94 28.16 -12.65
N GLU A 1065 14.57 26.90 -12.42
CA GLU A 1065 15.53 25.80 -12.51
C GLU A 1065 16.03 25.64 -13.95
N TYR A 1066 17.35 25.57 -14.13
CA TYR A 1066 17.93 25.16 -15.40
C TYR A 1066 17.51 23.71 -15.64
N ASN A 1067 16.76 23.44 -16.71
CA ASN A 1067 16.30 22.08 -17.01
C ASN A 1067 17.55 21.19 -17.23
N GLN A 1068 17.98 20.45 -16.21
CA GLN A 1068 19.21 19.62 -16.23
C GLN A 1068 19.14 18.49 -17.29
N LYS A 1069 17.97 18.27 -17.90
CA LYS A 1069 17.82 17.38 -19.03
C LYS A 1069 18.02 18.16 -20.33
N GLN A 1070 19.27 18.19 -20.81
CA GLN A 1070 19.67 18.51 -22.19
C GLN A 1070 19.10 17.50 -23.23
N LYS A 1071 17.95 16.86 -22.95
CA LYS A 1071 17.34 15.75 -23.71
C LYS A 1071 16.47 16.21 -24.88
N TYR A 1072 16.06 17.48 -24.92
CA TYR A 1072 15.14 17.96 -25.95
C TYR A 1072 15.89 18.25 -27.25
N SER A 1073 15.36 17.69 -28.35
CA SER A 1073 15.89 17.91 -29.70
C SER A 1073 15.27 19.14 -30.38
N HIS A 1074 14.50 19.96 -29.66
CA HIS A 1074 13.84 21.16 -30.19
C HIS A 1074 14.86 22.19 -30.66
N ASP A 1075 14.55 22.86 -31.77
CA ASP A 1075 15.30 24.02 -32.25
C ASP A 1075 14.61 25.30 -31.77
N TRP A 1076 14.92 25.71 -30.53
CA TRP A 1076 14.27 26.85 -29.88
C TRP A 1076 14.41 28.16 -30.67
N ASN A 1077 15.51 28.35 -31.40
CA ASN A 1077 15.71 29.55 -32.21
C ASN A 1077 14.68 29.61 -33.34
N LYS A 1078 14.52 28.51 -34.07
CA LYS A 1078 13.55 28.43 -35.15
C LYS A 1078 12.11 28.42 -34.67
N GLU A 1079 11.83 27.87 -33.49
CA GLU A 1079 10.51 27.99 -32.86
C GLU A 1079 10.18 29.45 -32.54
N ILE A 1080 11.14 30.22 -31.97
CA ILE A 1080 10.96 31.65 -31.69
C ILE A 1080 10.74 32.43 -32.99
N GLU A 1081 11.57 32.22 -34.02
CA GLU A 1081 11.42 32.84 -35.34
C GLU A 1081 10.03 32.57 -35.94
N LEU A 1082 9.54 31.32 -35.82
CA LEU A 1082 8.21 30.95 -36.29
C LEU A 1082 7.09 31.65 -35.49
N ILE A 1083 7.26 31.79 -34.17
CA ILE A 1083 6.30 32.50 -33.32
C ILE A 1083 6.21 33.97 -33.73
N GLU A 1084 7.34 34.64 -33.91
CA GLU A 1084 7.40 36.06 -34.27
C GLU A 1084 6.88 36.33 -35.70
N ARG A 1085 7.15 35.42 -36.63
CA ARG A 1085 6.77 35.56 -38.04
C ARG A 1085 5.29 35.25 -38.29
N ASP A 1086 4.79 34.15 -37.74
CA ASP A 1086 3.52 33.54 -38.19
C ASP A 1086 2.42 33.52 -37.12
N ILE A 1087 2.77 33.54 -35.84
CA ILE A 1087 1.82 33.35 -34.73
C ILE A 1087 1.44 34.68 -34.09
N LEU A 1088 2.42 35.53 -33.78
CA LEU A 1088 2.17 36.79 -33.08
C LEU A 1088 1.51 37.83 -33.98
N LYS A 1089 0.45 38.43 -33.47
CA LYS A 1089 -0.13 39.66 -34.00
C LYS A 1089 0.61 40.83 -33.33
N LYS A 1090 1.50 41.48 -34.09
CA LYS A 1090 2.18 42.70 -33.65
C LYS A 1090 1.17 43.80 -33.33
#